data_AF-A0A931UZR0-F1
#
_entry.id   AF-A0A931UZR0-F1
#
_cell.length_a   1.000
_cell.length_b   1.000
_cell.length_c   1.000
_cell.angle_alpha   90.00
_cell.angle_beta   90.00
_cell.angle_gamma   90.00
#
_symmetry.space_group_name_H-M   'P 1'
#
loop_
_entity.id
_entity.type
_entity.pdbx_description
1 polymer ?
#
loop_
_entity_poly.entity_id
_entity_poly.type
_entity_poly.pdbx_seq_one_letter_code
_entity_poly.pdbx_strand_id
1 'polypeptide(L)'
;MRLRLLPGVRSASPVLALLALLTQLGCGSGDDQQQAPAGDAMPDSGLPQDPEEYREAPRSCALECDNQAGCEPDGYQCPAMSDWKALPHAGSCPAWDGTFPAPQAGKCTASVPTGAAAKRTGVDPDDATSTILPTGYRAKPAGKSIAFDDTRGGFATNVVPIEGTDLVIVVDGGIQDHAVRLIDTKAVETDPTKAIKGMVRYGSGENTNYGAVVAPGATSSQRRVWVAGGYGASARLLAFDVDLTAATLTAKVEADIPIAISTSGKPMPSGIARRPDGKLVVATQNNVGGSKLFVVDPATKKVSDPIALGSSELFTVYLHPADTAGRWAYVSSWDGNRIDVVDLDAAKLAKSIPVAKAPQAFAALDSRYIAVVSSDADVITVFDTLPDGWSKVSETKVVEGSGYGWAPSGLTWDPAQKRLYVSLAGLNAVAVYDVAVGTAAPTLALRSMIPTEWWPTAVTLRASDSALVVVNGKGRGTGANPIAFKPSEGNITVLMKGSLQVVGATELASFTGKTAVDALTDLGKLGGASKVDCAGAPYDFPVPATNTEGPSKVIKKVVFAIKENKTFDAVFGDLPGVDGDPKLVMAPGRMDALFGNQRKIAKTFTVFDNYYTSAEQSLQGHVWTAHGRTTEFVERTWLVAWGRSLRLPVMGVSQGRPVEGSLFNWFQREKILFDNMGELVGAADDDKKLPKNCCLDSLYPGQFYAQDEPDSRKACYIAARARVTCDLKPFTYAVMPNDHTSGGSPGLPTVETYIAIGDEGTGMLVEALSKSPSWSETLVVITMDDPQDGGDHVDAHRTPLAFAGPWVKRGYVSKGHYDTTSIHKLFAHIFGIAYPNEIVARASLPLDAFTSTPDYSPFIHDKRTQPLACNAKDGKAATTAKMSRWDLSQPDQAPGLSAQIWEILHDGAPPPAGYGDDDGDD
;
A
#
# COMPACT_ATOMS: atom_id res chain seq x y z
N MET A 1 -35.01 27.65 38.65
CA MET A 1 -36.28 28.22 38.13
C MET A 1 -36.48 27.65 36.73
N ARG A 2 -37.63 27.01 36.46
CA ARG A 2 -37.97 26.27 35.23
C ARG A 2 -38.01 27.16 33.98
N LEU A 3 -37.60 26.65 32.80
CA LEU A 3 -38.24 26.87 31.48
C LEU A 3 -37.52 25.97 30.43
N ARG A 4 -38.09 24.84 29.97
CA ARG A 4 -39.08 24.56 28.89
C ARG A 4 -38.54 24.63 27.44
N LEU A 5 -38.41 23.42 26.88
CA LEU A 5 -38.39 22.90 25.49
C LEU A 5 -38.95 23.78 24.34
N LEU A 6 -38.30 23.73 23.15
CA LEU A 6 -38.71 23.01 21.91
C LEU A 6 -37.70 23.25 20.74
N PRO A 7 -37.73 22.46 19.63
CA PRO A 7 -36.56 21.98 18.88
C PRO A 7 -36.45 22.51 17.42
N GLY A 8 -35.28 22.33 16.80
CA GLY A 8 -35.07 22.60 15.36
C GLY A 8 -33.67 22.22 14.88
N VAL A 9 -33.61 21.23 13.99
CA VAL A 9 -32.45 20.61 13.33
C VAL A 9 -31.57 21.61 12.56
N ARG A 10 -30.24 21.55 12.74
CA ARG A 10 -29.24 21.64 11.64
C ARG A 10 -27.98 20.82 12.01
N SER A 11 -27.55 20.05 11.01
CA SER A 11 -26.40 19.15 10.90
C SER A 11 -25.12 19.55 11.65
N ALA A 12 -24.55 18.61 12.43
CA ALA A 12 -23.18 18.65 12.92
C ALA A 12 -22.30 17.66 12.13
N SER A 13 -21.10 18.12 11.74
CA SER A 13 -20.08 17.44 10.95
C SER A 13 -19.54 16.14 11.59
N PRO A 14 -18.94 15.21 10.81
CA PRO A 14 -18.50 13.90 11.29
C PRO A 14 -17.22 13.91 12.15
N VAL A 15 -16.66 15.09 12.46
CA VAL A 15 -15.43 15.25 13.25
C VAL A 15 -15.60 14.75 14.70
N LEU A 16 -16.82 14.76 15.25
CA LEU A 16 -17.06 14.28 16.62
C LEU A 16 -17.09 12.76 16.78
N ALA A 17 -17.21 11.98 15.70
CA ALA A 17 -17.29 10.52 15.82
C ALA A 17 -15.94 9.85 16.12
N LEU A 18 -14.81 10.52 15.84
CA LEU A 18 -13.47 10.04 16.21
C LEU A 18 -13.11 10.35 17.67
N LEU A 19 -13.68 11.41 18.26
CA LEU A 19 -13.47 11.73 19.68
C LEU A 19 -14.32 10.87 20.63
N ALA A 20 -15.45 10.33 20.17
CA ALA A 20 -16.38 9.59 21.04
C ALA A 20 -15.93 8.15 21.38
N LEU A 21 -14.92 7.59 20.70
CA LEU A 21 -14.32 6.29 21.08
C LEU A 21 -13.17 6.41 22.10
N LEU A 22 -12.70 7.63 22.39
CA LEU A 22 -11.58 7.86 23.31
C LEU A 22 -12.00 8.16 24.76
N THR A 23 -13.30 8.23 25.07
CA THR A 23 -13.81 8.55 26.42
C THR A 23 -14.25 7.34 27.26
N GLN A 24 -13.99 6.10 26.82
CA GLN A 24 -14.20 4.89 27.63
C GLN A 24 -12.92 4.18 28.10
N LEU A 25 -11.77 4.85 28.02
CA LEU A 25 -10.56 4.44 28.72
C LEU A 25 -10.34 5.43 29.87
N GLY A 26 -10.63 4.97 31.08
CA GLY A 26 -10.63 5.80 32.28
C GLY A 26 -9.28 6.45 32.56
N CYS A 27 -9.26 7.78 32.47
CA CYS A 27 -8.45 8.65 33.29
C CYS A 27 -9.40 9.69 33.87
N GLY A 28 -9.40 9.81 35.20
CA GLY A 28 -10.29 10.72 35.92
C GLY A 28 -10.10 12.16 35.47
N SER A 29 -11.22 12.84 35.27
CA SER A 29 -11.33 14.28 35.08
C SER A 29 -10.85 15.00 36.34
N GLY A 30 -9.66 15.60 36.26
CA GLY A 30 -9.30 16.77 37.05
C GLY A 30 -9.25 17.95 36.09
N ASP A 31 -10.17 18.89 36.27
CA ASP A 31 -10.11 20.21 35.65
C ASP A 31 -8.77 20.86 36.02
N ASP A 32 -7.93 21.07 35.02
CA ASP A 32 -7.00 22.21 34.96
C ASP A 32 -6.65 22.43 33.48
N GLN A 33 -7.49 23.23 32.81
CA GLN A 33 -7.06 23.95 31.63
C GLN A 33 -5.99 24.96 32.07
N GLN A 34 -4.72 24.56 32.04
CA GLN A 34 -3.65 25.54 31.89
C GLN A 34 -3.50 25.86 30.41
N GLN A 35 -4.09 27.00 30.04
CA GLN A 35 -3.66 27.80 28.90
C GLN A 35 -2.13 27.81 28.86
N ALA A 36 -1.55 27.33 27.76
CA ALA A 36 -0.17 27.66 27.44
C ALA A 36 -0.04 29.19 27.43
N PRO A 37 0.92 29.79 28.14
CA PRO A 37 1.08 31.23 28.10
C PRO A 37 1.45 31.62 26.67
N ALA A 38 0.69 32.56 26.12
CA ALA A 38 1.24 33.47 25.12
C ALA A 38 2.35 34.27 25.82
N GLY A 39 3.60 33.89 25.62
CA GLY A 39 4.80 34.66 25.98
C GLY A 39 5.73 34.59 24.78
N ASP A 40 5.71 35.62 23.94
CA ASP A 40 6.62 36.77 23.98
C ASP A 40 7.79 36.51 23.04
N ALA A 41 8.05 37.50 22.18
CA ALA A 41 9.18 37.53 21.27
C ALA A 41 10.47 37.17 22.03
N MET A 42 11.33 36.36 21.40
CA MET A 42 12.69 36.11 21.89
C MET A 42 13.33 37.46 22.25
N PRO A 43 13.77 37.67 23.51
CA PRO A 43 14.53 38.84 23.84
C PRO A 43 15.83 38.81 23.04
N ASP A 44 16.18 39.96 22.49
CA ASP A 44 17.44 40.22 21.83
C ASP A 44 18.62 39.74 22.72
N SER A 45 19.57 38.99 22.13
CA SER A 45 20.98 38.76 22.56
C SER A 45 21.53 37.41 23.09
N GLY A 46 20.84 36.25 23.05
CA GLY A 46 21.51 34.98 23.44
C GLY A 46 20.84 33.65 23.08
N LEU A 47 21.66 32.63 22.77
CA LEU A 47 21.24 31.24 22.62
C LEU A 47 20.74 30.66 23.97
N PRO A 48 19.69 29.81 24.02
CA PRO A 48 19.25 29.15 25.25
C PRO A 48 20.42 28.44 25.94
N GLN A 49 20.39 28.35 27.27
CA GLN A 49 21.48 27.75 28.04
C GLN A 49 21.18 26.30 28.44
N ASP A 50 19.90 25.96 28.60
CA ASP A 50 19.47 24.58 28.86
C ASP A 50 19.32 23.82 27.52
N PRO A 51 20.06 22.72 27.31
CA PRO A 51 19.91 21.87 26.14
C PRO A 51 18.48 21.36 25.88
N GLU A 52 17.66 21.18 26.91
CA GLU A 52 16.28 20.68 26.72
C GLU A 52 15.36 21.76 26.11
N GLU A 53 15.61 23.05 26.35
CA GLU A 53 14.82 24.15 25.77
C GLU A 53 14.91 24.19 24.23
N TYR A 54 15.98 23.65 23.64
CA TYR A 54 16.11 23.56 22.18
C TYR A 54 15.13 22.57 21.54
N ARG A 55 14.49 21.69 22.32
CA ARG A 55 13.43 20.80 21.83
C ARG A 55 12.13 21.56 21.57
N GLU A 56 11.96 22.74 22.15
CA GLU A 56 10.89 23.66 21.81
C GLU A 56 11.26 24.42 20.53
N ALA A 57 11.20 23.71 19.39
CA ALA A 57 11.53 24.30 18.11
C ALA A 57 10.71 25.59 17.89
N PRO A 58 11.36 26.74 17.56
CA PRO A 58 10.69 28.03 17.49
C PRO A 58 9.46 27.97 16.59
N ARG A 59 8.39 28.67 16.98
CA ARG A 59 7.20 28.75 16.14
C ARG A 59 7.57 29.34 14.77
N SER A 60 7.08 28.70 13.72
CA SER A 60 7.13 29.23 12.36
C SER A 60 5.71 29.58 11.94
N CYS A 61 5.54 30.76 11.36
CA CYS A 61 4.27 31.16 10.74
C CYS A 61 4.32 31.04 9.20
N ALA A 62 5.27 30.27 8.66
CA ALA A 62 5.48 30.14 7.22
C ALA A 62 4.25 29.54 6.48
N LEU A 63 3.37 28.84 7.20
CA LEU A 63 2.11 28.29 6.68
C LEU A 63 0.85 29.04 7.18
N GLU A 64 0.99 30.20 7.86
CA GLU A 64 -0.13 30.99 8.36
C GLU A 64 -0.55 32.09 7.37
N CYS A 65 -1.83 32.10 6.96
CA CYS A 65 -2.35 33.03 5.94
C CYS A 65 -3.07 34.27 6.45
N ASP A 66 -3.41 34.32 7.74
CA ASP A 66 -3.95 35.51 8.36
C ASP A 66 -2.79 36.44 8.71
N ASN A 67 -2.76 37.66 8.14
CA ASN A 67 -1.71 38.67 8.30
C ASN A 67 -1.13 38.74 9.71
N GLN A 68 -0.04 38.01 9.93
CA GLN A 68 0.78 38.07 11.12
C GLN A 68 1.91 39.05 10.81
N ALA A 69 1.85 40.25 11.38
CA ALA A 69 2.94 41.21 11.26
C ALA A 69 4.22 40.60 11.88
N GLY A 70 5.32 40.56 11.12
CA GLY A 70 6.61 40.00 11.58
C GLY A 70 6.89 38.55 11.14
N CYS A 71 6.04 37.95 10.29
CA CYS A 71 6.32 36.64 9.72
C CYS A 71 7.46 36.67 8.69
N GLU A 72 8.39 35.73 8.86
CA GLU A 72 9.78 35.80 8.37
C GLU A 72 9.95 36.18 6.90
N PRO A 73 10.50 37.36 6.60
CA PRO A 73 11.03 37.66 5.27
C PRO A 73 12.40 36.97 5.01
N ASP A 74 13.13 36.58 6.06
CA ASP A 74 14.56 36.18 6.00
C ASP A 74 14.83 34.66 6.23
N GLY A 75 13.79 33.84 6.19
CA GLY A 75 13.86 32.37 6.37
C GLY A 75 13.91 31.91 7.83
N TYR A 76 13.59 30.63 8.05
CA TYR A 76 13.39 30.05 9.38
C TYR A 76 14.65 30.03 10.23
N GLN A 77 14.62 30.76 11.34
CA GLN A 77 15.75 30.81 12.27
C GLN A 77 15.68 29.65 13.26
N CYS A 78 16.42 28.58 12.96
CA CYS A 78 16.60 27.46 13.88
C CYS A 78 17.85 27.64 14.75
N PRO A 79 17.74 27.84 16.08
CA PRO A 79 18.89 28.00 16.97
C PRO A 79 19.81 26.77 16.95
N ALA A 80 19.25 25.57 16.81
CA ALA A 80 20.00 24.32 16.72
C ALA A 80 20.85 24.18 15.44
N MET A 81 20.71 25.11 14.48
CA MET A 81 21.56 25.18 13.28
C MET A 81 22.84 26.02 13.48
N SER A 82 22.99 26.70 14.63
CA SER A 82 24.19 27.49 14.96
C SER A 82 25.49 26.67 14.95
N ASP A 83 26.64 27.35 14.96
CA ASP A 83 27.94 26.70 15.07
C ASP A 83 28.01 25.78 16.30
N TRP A 84 28.60 24.59 16.14
CA TRP A 84 28.70 23.58 17.20
C TRP A 84 29.19 24.18 18.52
N LYS A 85 30.30 24.94 18.47
CA LYS A 85 30.93 25.56 19.65
C LYS A 85 30.05 26.60 20.38
N ALA A 86 29.00 27.10 19.74
CA ALA A 86 28.08 28.08 20.32
C ALA A 86 26.85 27.41 20.96
N LEU A 87 26.58 26.14 20.66
CA LEU A 87 25.45 25.41 21.22
C LEU A 87 25.79 24.90 22.64
N PRO A 88 24.87 24.97 23.61
CA PRO A 88 25.01 24.19 24.83
C PRO A 88 24.80 22.72 24.46
N HIS A 89 25.69 21.83 24.89
CA HIS A 89 25.54 20.41 24.66
C HIS A 89 25.11 19.72 25.95
N ALA A 90 24.11 18.86 25.87
CA ALA A 90 23.73 18.01 26.99
C ALA A 90 24.90 17.11 27.41
N GLY A 91 24.95 16.72 28.68
CA GLY A 91 25.99 15.81 29.17
C GLY A 91 26.02 14.43 28.50
N SER A 92 24.95 14.06 27.79
CA SER A 92 24.86 12.87 26.94
C SER A 92 25.66 12.99 25.63
N CYS A 93 26.01 14.19 25.20
CA CYS A 93 26.78 14.39 23.98
C CYS A 93 28.22 13.88 24.14
N PRO A 94 28.77 13.20 23.13
CA PRO A 94 30.18 12.83 23.14
C PRO A 94 31.05 14.08 23.08
N ALA A 95 32.27 13.99 23.62
CA ALA A 95 33.28 15.01 23.41
C ALA A 95 33.65 15.06 21.91
N TRP A 96 33.20 16.12 21.24
CA TRP A 96 33.42 16.35 19.81
C TRP A 96 33.81 17.81 19.59
N ASP A 97 34.86 18.04 18.81
CA ASP A 97 35.41 19.39 18.58
C ASP A 97 34.91 20.03 17.27
N GLY A 98 33.97 19.36 16.59
CA GLY A 98 33.45 19.75 15.29
C GLY A 98 34.17 19.10 14.11
N THR A 99 35.13 18.19 14.34
CA THR A 99 35.94 17.58 13.28
C THR A 99 35.91 16.05 13.32
N PHE A 100 36.22 15.41 12.18
CA PHE A 100 36.35 13.96 12.07
C PHE A 100 37.80 13.59 11.73
N PRO A 101 38.26 12.39 12.11
CA PRO A 101 39.56 11.89 11.69
C PRO A 101 39.70 11.91 10.17
N ALA A 102 40.95 11.99 9.70
CA ALA A 102 41.23 11.87 8.28
C ALA A 102 40.65 10.55 7.73
N PRO A 103 39.89 10.60 6.61
CA PRO A 103 39.32 9.41 6.01
C PRO A 103 40.38 8.34 5.75
N GLN A 104 40.07 7.11 6.16
CA GLN A 104 40.88 5.94 5.83
C GLN A 104 40.28 5.28 4.60
N ALA A 105 41.11 5.08 3.57
CA ALA A 105 40.68 4.43 2.35
C ALA A 105 40.45 2.94 2.58
N GLY A 106 39.20 2.50 2.42
CA GLY A 106 38.84 1.10 2.45
C GLY A 106 39.30 0.33 1.20
N LYS A 107 39.22 -0.99 1.27
CA LYS A 107 39.67 -1.94 0.23
C LYS A 107 38.51 -2.55 -0.53
N CYS A 108 37.36 -2.70 0.12
CA CYS A 108 36.19 -3.27 -0.53
C CYS A 108 35.54 -2.26 -1.50
N THR A 109 35.06 -2.76 -2.64
CA THR A 109 34.31 -1.98 -3.61
C THR A 109 33.03 -2.70 -3.97
N ALA A 110 31.95 -1.96 -4.20
CA ALA A 110 30.70 -2.51 -4.69
C ALA A 110 30.59 -2.33 -6.21
N SER A 111 30.26 -3.40 -6.92
CA SER A 111 30.04 -3.38 -8.36
C SER A 111 28.77 -2.59 -8.71
N VAL A 112 28.77 -1.95 -9.87
CA VAL A 112 27.55 -1.35 -10.44
C VAL A 112 26.58 -2.48 -10.82
N PRO A 113 25.26 -2.34 -10.54
CA PRO A 113 24.26 -3.30 -11.00
C PRO A 113 24.24 -3.37 -12.52
N THR A 114 24.09 -4.56 -13.08
CA THR A 114 24.02 -4.81 -14.53
C THR A 114 22.99 -5.89 -14.83
N GLY A 115 22.76 -6.16 -16.13
CA GLY A 115 21.91 -7.27 -16.56
C GLY A 115 20.52 -7.21 -15.92
N ALA A 116 20.02 -8.36 -15.46
CA ALA A 116 18.68 -8.48 -14.88
C ALA A 116 18.45 -7.52 -13.70
N ALA A 117 19.45 -7.30 -12.84
CA ALA A 117 19.30 -6.44 -11.66
C ALA A 117 19.25 -4.93 -11.98
N ALA A 118 19.58 -4.51 -13.19
CA ALA A 118 19.50 -3.11 -13.62
C ALA A 118 18.35 -2.83 -14.60
N LYS A 119 17.54 -3.84 -14.94
CA LYS A 119 16.39 -3.66 -15.83
C LYS A 119 15.29 -2.83 -15.15
N ARG A 120 14.58 -2.07 -15.97
CA ARG A 120 13.43 -1.25 -15.56
C ARG A 120 12.14 -2.02 -15.69
N THR A 121 11.06 -1.45 -15.16
CA THR A 121 9.72 -2.00 -15.36
C THR A 121 9.31 -1.98 -16.83
N GLY A 122 8.23 -2.69 -17.16
CA GLY A 122 7.73 -2.85 -18.52
C GLY A 122 8.14 -4.19 -19.13
N VAL A 123 7.89 -4.35 -20.43
CA VAL A 123 8.21 -5.60 -21.15
C VAL A 123 9.69 -5.93 -21.00
N ASP A 124 10.02 -7.15 -20.59
CA ASP A 124 11.41 -7.56 -20.41
C ASP A 124 12.12 -7.56 -21.79
N PRO A 125 13.19 -6.77 -21.98
CA PRO A 125 13.89 -6.70 -23.27
C PRO A 125 14.52 -8.04 -23.70
N ASP A 126 14.79 -8.94 -22.76
CA ASP A 126 15.35 -10.27 -23.06
C ASP A 126 14.26 -11.35 -23.22
N ASP A 127 13.01 -11.05 -22.86
CA ASP A 127 11.88 -11.97 -22.91
C ASP A 127 10.55 -11.22 -23.04
N ALA A 128 10.09 -11.04 -24.28
CA ALA A 128 8.85 -10.32 -24.58
C ALA A 128 7.57 -10.98 -23.98
N THR A 129 7.66 -12.19 -23.44
CA THR A 129 6.56 -12.87 -22.72
C THR A 129 6.53 -12.55 -21.23
N SER A 130 7.51 -11.79 -20.73
CA SER A 130 7.66 -11.39 -19.35
C SER A 130 7.52 -9.87 -19.21
N THR A 131 6.92 -9.42 -18.11
CA THR A 131 6.88 -8.01 -17.72
C THR A 131 7.59 -7.83 -16.39
N ILE A 132 8.49 -6.87 -16.29
CA ILE A 132 9.16 -6.49 -15.06
C ILE A 132 8.24 -5.52 -14.32
N LEU A 133 7.89 -5.88 -13.08
CA LEU A 133 7.00 -5.12 -12.24
C LEU A 133 7.77 -4.09 -11.38
N PRO A 134 7.10 -3.09 -10.79
CA PRO A 134 7.70 -2.15 -9.84
C PRO A 134 8.35 -2.81 -8.62
N THR A 135 7.90 -4.00 -8.23
CA THR A 135 8.56 -4.80 -7.19
C THR A 135 9.90 -5.38 -7.65
N GLY A 136 10.22 -5.32 -8.95
CA GLY A 136 11.29 -6.04 -9.61
C GLY A 136 10.93 -7.47 -10.01
N TYR A 137 9.80 -8.01 -9.58
CA TYR A 137 9.38 -9.36 -9.97
C TYR A 137 9.13 -9.44 -11.48
N ARG A 138 9.35 -10.62 -12.07
CA ARG A 138 9.08 -10.88 -13.48
C ARG A 138 7.73 -11.58 -13.59
N ALA A 139 6.71 -10.83 -13.98
CA ALA A 139 5.41 -11.37 -14.35
C ALA A 139 5.53 -12.10 -15.70
N LYS A 140 5.88 -13.38 -15.63
CA LYS A 140 5.92 -14.31 -16.75
C LYS A 140 4.90 -15.43 -16.51
N PRO A 141 3.62 -15.23 -16.84
CA PRO A 141 2.60 -16.23 -16.57
C PRO A 141 2.87 -17.51 -17.36
N ALA A 142 2.63 -18.66 -16.72
CA ALA A 142 2.49 -19.92 -17.45
C ALA A 142 1.26 -19.89 -18.37
N GLY A 143 1.25 -20.70 -19.43
CA GLY A 143 0.14 -20.74 -20.38
C GLY A 143 -0.06 -19.43 -21.14
N LYS A 144 -1.32 -19.01 -21.31
CA LYS A 144 -1.70 -17.81 -22.07
C LYS A 144 -2.58 -16.90 -21.24
N SER A 145 -2.41 -15.59 -21.39
CA SER A 145 -3.22 -14.59 -20.69
C SER A 145 -3.84 -13.56 -21.63
N ILE A 146 -4.95 -12.97 -21.17
CA ILE A 146 -5.57 -11.77 -21.73
C ILE A 146 -5.52 -10.66 -20.68
N ALA A 147 -5.00 -9.50 -21.06
CA ALA A 147 -5.11 -8.28 -20.26
C ALA A 147 -6.49 -7.64 -20.50
N PHE A 148 -7.02 -6.99 -19.46
CA PHE A 148 -8.28 -6.24 -19.55
C PHE A 148 -7.97 -4.77 -19.83
N ASP A 149 -7.57 -4.46 -21.07
CA ASP A 149 -7.28 -3.10 -21.55
C ASP A 149 -8.53 -2.20 -21.70
N ASP A 150 -9.68 -2.74 -21.31
CA ASP A 150 -10.98 -2.24 -21.69
C ASP A 150 -11.66 -1.42 -20.56
N THR A 151 -11.05 -1.41 -19.36
CA THR A 151 -11.49 -0.67 -18.18
C THR A 151 -10.41 0.27 -17.68
N ARG A 152 -10.81 1.45 -17.20
CA ARG A 152 -9.93 2.38 -16.49
C ARG A 152 -9.82 1.98 -15.02
N GLY A 153 -8.62 1.59 -14.62
CA GLY A 153 -8.31 1.20 -13.26
C GLY A 153 -8.98 -0.08 -12.80
N GLY A 154 -8.91 -1.11 -13.66
CA GLY A 154 -9.49 -2.42 -13.38
C GLY A 154 -8.69 -3.19 -12.34
N PHE A 155 -9.38 -3.96 -11.51
CA PHE A 155 -8.81 -4.92 -10.58
C PHE A 155 -9.69 -6.17 -10.58
N ALA A 156 -9.26 -7.22 -11.27
CA ALA A 156 -10.00 -8.48 -11.32
C ALA A 156 -9.99 -9.15 -9.94
N THR A 157 -11.17 -9.31 -9.32
CA THR A 157 -11.29 -9.75 -7.92
C THR A 157 -11.71 -11.20 -7.77
N ASN A 158 -12.42 -11.76 -8.76
CA ASN A 158 -13.03 -13.07 -8.67
C ASN A 158 -13.28 -13.71 -10.04
N VAL A 159 -13.30 -15.05 -10.08
CA VAL A 159 -13.65 -15.86 -11.25
C VAL A 159 -14.55 -17.02 -10.83
N VAL A 160 -15.69 -17.18 -11.52
CA VAL A 160 -16.70 -18.22 -11.23
C VAL A 160 -16.96 -19.06 -12.47
N PRO A 161 -16.78 -20.39 -12.41
CA PRO A 161 -17.05 -21.25 -13.56
C PRO A 161 -18.55 -21.40 -13.83
N ILE A 162 -18.92 -21.51 -15.11
CA ILE A 162 -20.27 -21.91 -15.51
C ILE A 162 -20.29 -23.43 -15.71
N GLU A 163 -20.98 -24.11 -14.80
CA GLU A 163 -21.05 -25.58 -14.77
C GLU A 163 -21.43 -26.20 -16.12
N GLY A 164 -20.64 -27.20 -16.54
CA GLY A 164 -20.81 -27.92 -17.79
C GLY A 164 -20.29 -27.21 -19.04
N THR A 165 -19.57 -26.10 -18.89
CA THR A 165 -19.05 -25.30 -20.02
C THR A 165 -17.60 -24.87 -19.80
N ASP A 166 -16.95 -24.39 -20.86
CA ASP A 166 -15.63 -23.73 -20.79
C ASP A 166 -15.74 -22.21 -20.55
N LEU A 167 -16.93 -21.72 -20.19
CA LEU A 167 -17.18 -20.31 -19.92
C LEU A 167 -17.01 -20.00 -18.43
N VAL A 168 -16.47 -18.81 -18.15
CA VAL A 168 -16.35 -18.27 -16.79
C VAL A 168 -16.92 -16.86 -16.72
N ILE A 169 -17.38 -16.49 -15.53
CA ILE A 169 -17.67 -15.11 -15.17
C ILE A 169 -16.46 -14.53 -14.42
N VAL A 170 -15.97 -13.39 -14.87
CA VAL A 170 -14.96 -12.60 -14.15
C VAL A 170 -15.63 -11.34 -13.62
N VAL A 171 -15.35 -11.02 -12.35
CA VAL A 171 -15.79 -9.79 -11.69
C VAL A 171 -14.59 -8.89 -11.45
N ASP A 172 -14.68 -7.68 -11.99
CA ASP A 172 -13.71 -6.61 -11.78
C ASP A 172 -14.25 -5.63 -10.75
N GLY A 173 -13.49 -5.39 -9.69
CA GLY A 173 -13.86 -4.52 -8.57
C GLY A 173 -13.00 -3.27 -8.47
N GLY A 174 -12.41 -2.82 -9.59
CA GLY A 174 -11.43 -1.71 -9.71
C GLY A 174 -11.82 -0.35 -9.11
N ILE A 175 -11.11 0.72 -9.48
CA ILE A 175 -11.31 2.05 -8.88
C ILE A 175 -12.36 2.91 -9.61
N GLN A 176 -12.32 2.97 -10.96
CA GLN A 176 -13.19 3.84 -11.76
C GLN A 176 -14.21 3.02 -12.54
N ASP A 177 -13.72 2.23 -13.49
CA ASP A 177 -14.58 1.32 -14.26
C ASP A 177 -14.64 -0.04 -13.57
N HIS A 178 -15.82 -0.63 -13.61
CA HIS A 178 -16.05 -2.00 -13.18
C HIS A 178 -16.65 -2.80 -14.32
N ALA A 179 -16.46 -4.11 -14.28
CA ALA A 179 -17.00 -4.99 -15.31
C ALA A 179 -17.37 -6.36 -14.75
N VAL A 180 -18.44 -6.90 -15.31
CA VAL A 180 -18.73 -8.33 -15.27
C VAL A 180 -18.51 -8.86 -16.67
N ARG A 181 -17.61 -9.83 -16.82
CA ARG A 181 -17.19 -10.38 -18.11
C ARG A 181 -17.57 -11.85 -18.21
N LEU A 182 -18.08 -12.25 -19.36
CA LEU A 182 -18.23 -13.65 -19.77
C LEU A 182 -17.06 -14.00 -20.68
N ILE A 183 -16.24 -14.96 -20.26
CA ILE A 183 -14.99 -15.30 -20.94
C ILE A 183 -14.99 -16.77 -21.33
N ASP A 184 -14.66 -17.04 -22.58
CA ASP A 184 -14.36 -18.37 -23.10
C ASP A 184 -12.88 -18.69 -22.86
N THR A 185 -12.64 -19.56 -21.88
CA THR A 185 -11.29 -19.92 -21.44
C THR A 185 -10.53 -20.75 -22.48
N LYS A 186 -11.22 -21.40 -23.43
CA LYS A 186 -10.57 -22.10 -24.54
C LYS A 186 -10.08 -21.12 -25.59
N ALA A 187 -10.87 -20.08 -25.87
CA ALA A 187 -10.47 -19.01 -26.75
C ALA A 187 -9.24 -18.24 -26.23
N VAL A 188 -9.03 -18.11 -24.90
CA VAL A 188 -7.78 -17.55 -24.35
C VAL A 188 -6.55 -18.29 -24.86
N GLU A 189 -6.63 -19.62 -25.01
CA GLU A 189 -5.49 -20.39 -25.50
C GLU A 189 -5.35 -20.35 -27.03
N THR A 190 -6.45 -20.24 -27.78
CA THR A 190 -6.41 -20.35 -29.24
C THR A 190 -6.41 -19.01 -29.96
N ASP A 191 -7.21 -18.06 -29.51
CA ASP A 191 -7.39 -16.71 -30.07
C ASP A 191 -7.84 -15.74 -28.95
N PRO A 192 -6.89 -15.21 -28.15
CA PRO A 192 -7.17 -14.34 -27.01
C PRO A 192 -8.08 -13.14 -27.34
N THR A 193 -8.03 -12.64 -28.57
CA THR A 193 -8.83 -11.48 -29.03
C THR A 193 -10.33 -11.76 -29.07
N LYS A 194 -10.73 -13.04 -29.11
CA LYS A 194 -12.13 -13.49 -29.12
C LYS A 194 -12.56 -14.14 -27.81
N ALA A 195 -11.74 -14.05 -26.76
CA ALA A 195 -12.00 -14.72 -25.49
C ALA A 195 -13.13 -14.06 -24.71
N ILE A 196 -13.22 -12.72 -24.73
CA ILE A 196 -14.33 -12.00 -24.09
C ILE A 196 -15.57 -12.12 -24.99
N LYS A 197 -16.57 -12.86 -24.54
CA LYS A 197 -17.82 -13.12 -25.28
C LYS A 197 -18.92 -12.10 -24.98
N GLY A 198 -18.90 -11.57 -23.77
CA GLY A 198 -19.83 -10.54 -23.33
C GLY A 198 -19.29 -9.79 -22.14
N MET A 199 -19.72 -8.54 -22.01
CA MET A 199 -19.31 -7.69 -20.90
C MET A 199 -20.40 -6.68 -20.60
N VAL A 200 -20.61 -6.45 -19.32
CA VAL A 200 -21.37 -5.31 -18.82
C VAL A 200 -20.41 -4.46 -18.02
N ARG A 201 -20.24 -3.20 -18.44
CA ARG A 201 -19.44 -2.21 -17.73
C ARG A 201 -20.32 -1.35 -16.84
N TYR A 202 -19.74 -0.90 -15.75
CA TYR A 202 -20.31 0.09 -14.87
C TYR A 202 -19.31 1.23 -14.65
N GLY A 203 -19.80 2.46 -14.64
CA GLY A 203 -18.99 3.65 -14.33
C GLY A 203 -19.01 4.00 -12.84
N SER A 204 -18.37 5.11 -12.50
CA SER A 204 -18.24 5.59 -11.12
C SER A 204 -19.61 5.80 -10.44
N GLY A 205 -19.98 4.95 -9.47
CA GLY A 205 -21.15 5.11 -8.60
C GLY A 205 -22.14 3.93 -8.62
N GLU A 206 -22.11 3.08 -9.65
CA GLU A 206 -22.81 1.79 -9.69
C GLU A 206 -21.77 0.67 -9.76
N ASN A 207 -21.47 -0.01 -8.65
CA ASN A 207 -20.20 -0.73 -8.56
C ASN A 207 -20.39 -2.21 -8.23
N THR A 208 -19.54 -3.06 -8.77
CA THR A 208 -19.36 -4.45 -8.36
C THR A 208 -18.47 -4.52 -7.11
N ASN A 209 -18.70 -5.54 -6.30
CA ASN A 209 -17.83 -5.94 -5.19
C ASN A 209 -17.21 -7.31 -5.57
N TYR A 210 -16.91 -8.18 -4.61
CA TYR A 210 -16.11 -9.39 -4.85
C TYR A 210 -16.94 -10.63 -5.23
N GLY A 211 -18.04 -10.87 -4.52
CA GLY A 211 -18.77 -12.14 -4.56
C GLY A 211 -19.62 -12.28 -5.80
N ALA A 212 -19.61 -13.48 -6.39
CA ALA A 212 -20.51 -13.83 -7.47
C ALA A 212 -20.92 -15.31 -7.38
N VAL A 213 -22.10 -15.63 -7.92
CA VAL A 213 -22.57 -17.00 -8.05
C VAL A 213 -23.40 -17.17 -9.33
N VAL A 214 -23.30 -18.35 -9.92
CA VAL A 214 -24.09 -18.75 -11.10
C VAL A 214 -25.23 -19.66 -10.64
N ALA A 215 -26.43 -19.39 -11.15
CA ALA A 215 -27.64 -20.16 -10.95
C ALA A 215 -28.21 -20.65 -12.30
N PRO A 216 -28.99 -21.75 -12.32
CA PRO A 216 -29.75 -22.14 -13.50
C PRO A 216 -30.67 -21.02 -13.96
N GLY A 217 -30.82 -20.84 -15.28
CA GLY A 217 -31.78 -19.92 -15.88
C GLY A 217 -33.16 -20.57 -16.11
N ALA A 218 -34.03 -19.88 -16.85
CA ALA A 218 -35.37 -20.38 -17.18
C ALA A 218 -35.34 -21.60 -18.12
N THR A 219 -34.29 -21.72 -18.93
CA THR A 219 -34.03 -22.86 -19.82
C THR A 219 -32.67 -23.49 -19.52
N SER A 220 -32.42 -24.68 -20.06
CA SER A 220 -31.12 -25.36 -19.94
C SER A 220 -29.96 -24.60 -20.61
N SER A 221 -30.25 -23.75 -21.60
CA SER A 221 -29.28 -22.89 -22.28
C SER A 221 -29.08 -21.54 -21.60
N GLN A 222 -29.79 -21.26 -20.50
CA GLN A 222 -29.69 -20.00 -19.78
C GLN A 222 -29.07 -20.19 -18.40
N ARG A 223 -28.36 -19.17 -17.94
CA ARG A 223 -27.88 -19.05 -16.56
C ARG A 223 -28.22 -17.65 -16.03
N ARG A 224 -28.47 -17.58 -14.73
CA ARG A 224 -28.61 -16.33 -13.98
C ARG A 224 -27.35 -16.14 -13.15
N VAL A 225 -26.69 -15.00 -13.29
CA VAL A 225 -25.51 -14.65 -12.49
C VAL A 225 -25.93 -13.58 -11.49
N TRP A 226 -25.51 -13.74 -10.24
CA TRP A 226 -25.66 -12.74 -9.20
C TRP A 226 -24.29 -12.25 -8.78
N VAL A 227 -24.10 -10.94 -8.76
CA VAL A 227 -22.85 -10.29 -8.33
C VAL A 227 -23.14 -9.34 -7.19
N ALA A 228 -22.30 -9.35 -6.17
CA ALA A 228 -22.38 -8.42 -5.05
C ALA A 228 -22.06 -7.02 -5.57
N GLY A 229 -22.82 -6.00 -5.18
CA GLY A 229 -22.57 -4.65 -5.66
C GLY A 229 -23.10 -3.56 -4.73
N GLY A 230 -22.61 -2.35 -4.98
CA GLY A 230 -22.98 -1.14 -4.27
C GLY A 230 -22.54 -1.09 -2.80
N TYR A 231 -22.91 0.01 -2.15
CA TYR A 231 -22.59 0.30 -0.76
C TYR A 231 -23.66 1.19 -0.11
N GLY A 232 -23.91 1.01 1.18
CA GLY A 232 -24.85 1.83 1.93
C GLY A 232 -26.25 1.73 1.34
N ALA A 233 -26.81 2.87 0.92
CA ALA A 233 -28.13 2.91 0.29
C ALA A 233 -28.16 2.27 -1.11
N SER A 234 -27.02 2.13 -1.79
CA SER A 234 -26.93 1.51 -3.11
C SER A 234 -26.61 0.03 -3.08
N ALA A 235 -26.35 -0.55 -1.89
CA ALA A 235 -26.03 -1.96 -1.70
C ALA A 235 -27.10 -2.87 -2.31
N ARG A 236 -26.69 -3.78 -3.20
CA ARG A 236 -27.60 -4.67 -3.94
C ARG A 236 -26.91 -5.93 -4.43
N LEU A 237 -27.71 -6.89 -4.86
CA LEU A 237 -27.28 -7.98 -5.73
C LEU A 237 -27.62 -7.60 -7.17
N LEU A 238 -26.58 -7.50 -8.01
CA LEU A 238 -26.69 -7.23 -9.44
C LEU A 238 -27.02 -8.54 -10.17
N ALA A 239 -28.02 -8.50 -11.04
CA ALA A 239 -28.48 -9.66 -11.79
C ALA A 239 -28.05 -9.61 -13.26
N PHE A 240 -27.61 -10.75 -13.80
CA PHE A 240 -27.28 -10.90 -15.22
C PHE A 240 -27.84 -12.19 -15.78
N ASP A 241 -28.26 -12.17 -17.04
CA ASP A 241 -28.55 -13.37 -17.80
C ASP A 241 -27.38 -13.71 -18.72
N VAL A 242 -27.07 -15.00 -18.79
CA VAL A 242 -26.13 -15.58 -19.75
C VAL A 242 -26.90 -16.54 -20.66
N ASP A 243 -26.78 -16.32 -21.97
CA ASP A 243 -27.21 -17.28 -22.98
C ASP A 243 -25.98 -18.12 -23.42
N LEU A 244 -26.01 -19.41 -23.15
CA LEU A 244 -24.90 -20.32 -23.45
C LEU A 244 -24.77 -20.63 -24.94
N THR A 245 -25.86 -20.52 -25.70
CA THR A 245 -25.86 -20.78 -27.14
C THR A 245 -25.31 -19.59 -27.91
N ALA A 246 -25.76 -18.38 -27.54
CA ALA A 246 -25.29 -17.14 -28.14
C ALA A 246 -23.97 -16.63 -27.52
N ALA A 247 -23.55 -17.20 -26.38
CA ALA A 247 -22.44 -16.74 -25.57
C ALA A 247 -22.55 -15.25 -25.20
N THR A 248 -23.74 -14.79 -24.86
CA THR A 248 -23.99 -13.38 -24.50
C THR A 248 -24.17 -13.21 -23.00
N LEU A 249 -23.80 -12.02 -22.50
CA LEU A 249 -24.03 -11.58 -21.13
C LEU A 249 -24.90 -10.31 -21.18
N THR A 250 -25.96 -10.24 -20.37
CA THR A 250 -26.86 -9.08 -20.35
C THR A 250 -27.26 -8.74 -18.92
N ALA A 251 -27.12 -7.47 -18.54
CA ALA A 251 -27.61 -6.97 -17.26
C ALA A 251 -29.13 -7.06 -17.19
N LYS A 252 -29.66 -7.41 -16.01
CA LYS A 252 -31.08 -7.53 -15.72
C LYS A 252 -31.42 -6.64 -14.54
N VAL A 253 -31.29 -5.34 -14.75
CA VAL A 253 -31.46 -4.29 -13.73
C VAL A 253 -32.82 -4.41 -13.01
N GLU A 254 -33.87 -4.78 -13.74
CA GLU A 254 -35.20 -5.01 -13.19
C GLU A 254 -35.27 -6.19 -12.21
N ALA A 255 -34.27 -7.08 -12.21
CA ALA A 255 -34.14 -8.22 -11.31
C ALA A 255 -33.17 -7.96 -10.15
N ASP A 256 -32.47 -6.82 -10.12
CA ASP A 256 -31.60 -6.45 -9.00
C ASP A 256 -32.36 -6.45 -7.67
N ILE A 257 -31.65 -6.80 -6.59
CA ILE A 257 -32.22 -6.93 -5.24
C ILE A 257 -31.48 -6.02 -4.27
N PRO A 258 -32.12 -4.96 -3.76
CA PRO A 258 -31.53 -4.11 -2.73
C PRO A 258 -31.24 -4.87 -1.43
N ILE A 259 -30.05 -4.68 -0.87
CA ILE A 259 -29.66 -5.17 0.46
C ILE A 259 -29.72 -3.97 1.42
N ALA A 260 -30.94 -3.56 1.77
CA ALA A 260 -31.17 -2.42 2.66
C ALA A 260 -31.16 -2.85 4.14
N ILE A 261 -30.40 -2.13 4.97
CA ILE A 261 -30.45 -2.26 6.43
C ILE A 261 -31.20 -1.06 7.01
N SER A 262 -32.17 -1.28 7.90
CA SER A 262 -32.90 -0.20 8.55
C SER A 262 -31.97 0.65 9.43
N THR A 263 -31.71 1.88 8.97
CA THR A 263 -31.53 3.12 9.73
C THR A 263 -30.21 3.41 10.48
N SER A 264 -29.14 2.61 10.43
CA SER A 264 -27.82 3.10 10.93
C SER A 264 -26.55 2.53 10.30
N GLY A 265 -26.59 1.35 9.65
CA GLY A 265 -25.42 0.75 9.00
C GLY A 265 -25.34 1.06 7.50
N LYS A 266 -24.12 1.12 6.96
CA LYS A 266 -23.88 1.20 5.52
C LYS A 266 -23.27 -0.14 5.04
N PRO A 267 -24.09 -1.10 4.57
CA PRO A 267 -23.59 -2.41 4.17
C PRO A 267 -22.82 -2.34 2.85
N MET A 268 -21.81 -3.19 2.69
CA MET A 268 -21.20 -3.54 1.42
C MET A 268 -21.36 -5.04 1.21
N PRO A 269 -22.25 -5.52 0.31
CA PRO A 269 -22.31 -6.94 -0.02
C PRO A 269 -20.93 -7.43 -0.48
N SER A 270 -20.39 -8.46 0.16
CA SER A 270 -19.05 -8.98 -0.10
C SER A 270 -19.14 -10.35 -0.75
N GLY A 271 -19.38 -11.41 0.02
CA GLY A 271 -19.53 -12.79 -0.45
C GLY A 271 -20.97 -13.17 -0.79
N ILE A 272 -21.13 -14.05 -1.79
CA ILE A 272 -22.42 -14.64 -2.16
C ILE A 272 -22.26 -16.15 -2.34
N ALA A 273 -23.19 -16.93 -1.81
CA ALA A 273 -23.32 -18.35 -2.11
C ALA A 273 -24.78 -18.71 -2.43
N ARG A 274 -24.97 -19.75 -3.24
CA ARG A 274 -26.30 -20.24 -3.62
C ARG A 274 -26.68 -21.48 -2.79
N ARG A 275 -27.86 -21.45 -2.19
CA ARG A 275 -28.50 -22.62 -1.57
C ARG A 275 -29.09 -23.56 -2.63
N PRO A 276 -29.20 -24.87 -2.35
CA PRO A 276 -29.86 -25.83 -3.24
C PRO A 276 -31.32 -25.46 -3.57
N ASP A 277 -32.03 -24.80 -2.65
CA ASP A 277 -33.41 -24.31 -2.86
C ASP A 277 -33.49 -23.07 -3.78
N GLY A 278 -32.35 -22.57 -4.27
CA GLY A 278 -32.27 -21.42 -5.17
C GLY A 278 -32.13 -20.07 -4.47
N LYS A 279 -32.26 -20.01 -3.13
CA LYS A 279 -32.00 -18.78 -2.37
C LYS A 279 -30.51 -18.45 -2.34
N LEU A 280 -30.21 -17.18 -2.09
CA LEU A 280 -28.86 -16.67 -1.99
C LEU A 280 -28.53 -16.39 -0.52
N VAL A 281 -27.30 -16.70 -0.11
CA VAL A 281 -26.74 -16.29 1.17
C VAL A 281 -25.71 -15.21 0.90
N VAL A 282 -25.83 -14.08 1.58
CA VAL A 282 -25.05 -12.87 1.30
C VAL A 282 -24.35 -12.41 2.57
N ALA A 283 -23.03 -12.37 2.52
CA ALA A 283 -22.20 -11.72 3.55
C ALA A 283 -22.04 -10.23 3.23
N THR A 284 -21.91 -9.40 4.25
CA THR A 284 -21.63 -7.97 4.10
C THR A 284 -20.42 -7.55 4.91
N GLN A 285 -19.75 -6.48 4.47
CA GLN A 285 -18.82 -5.67 5.25
C GLN A 285 -19.55 -4.41 5.73
N ASN A 286 -19.23 -3.87 6.91
CA ASN A 286 -19.93 -2.71 7.45
C ASN A 286 -19.14 -1.98 8.55
N ASN A 287 -18.89 -0.69 8.33
CA ASN A 287 -18.17 0.18 9.27
C ASN A 287 -19.00 0.64 10.48
N VAL A 288 -20.33 0.48 10.49
CA VAL A 288 -21.20 0.97 11.58
C VAL A 288 -22.34 -0.02 11.87
N GLY A 289 -22.35 -0.66 13.04
CA GLY A 289 -23.43 -1.56 13.47
C GLY A 289 -23.21 -3.07 13.21
N GLY A 290 -22.00 -3.43 12.80
CA GLY A 290 -21.56 -4.81 12.56
C GLY A 290 -21.99 -5.36 11.19
N SER A 291 -21.19 -6.29 10.67
CA SER A 291 -21.47 -7.04 9.47
C SER A 291 -22.52 -8.11 9.69
N LYS A 292 -23.31 -8.40 8.64
CA LYS A 292 -24.50 -9.25 8.72
C LYS A 292 -24.47 -10.31 7.63
N LEU A 293 -25.15 -11.41 7.90
CA LEU A 293 -25.46 -12.42 6.89
C LEU A 293 -26.96 -12.37 6.58
N PHE A 294 -27.31 -12.44 5.30
CA PHE A 294 -28.70 -12.43 4.84
C PHE A 294 -29.01 -13.69 4.03
N VAL A 295 -30.26 -14.15 4.11
CA VAL A 295 -30.84 -15.08 3.14
C VAL A 295 -31.79 -14.30 2.25
N VAL A 296 -31.56 -14.36 0.95
CA VAL A 296 -32.31 -13.62 -0.07
C VAL A 296 -33.04 -14.61 -0.95
N ASP A 297 -34.34 -14.42 -1.11
CA ASP A 297 -35.14 -15.13 -2.10
C ASP A 297 -35.15 -14.31 -3.40
N PRO A 298 -34.46 -14.77 -4.46
CA PRO A 298 -34.39 -14.02 -5.70
C PRO A 298 -35.70 -13.98 -6.49
N ALA A 299 -36.62 -14.93 -6.27
CA ALA A 299 -37.90 -14.98 -6.97
C ALA A 299 -38.87 -13.92 -6.43
N THR A 300 -38.87 -13.71 -5.10
CA THR A 300 -39.75 -12.74 -4.44
C THR A 300 -39.05 -11.41 -4.11
N LYS A 301 -37.73 -11.33 -4.32
CA LYS A 301 -36.85 -10.24 -3.89
C LYS A 301 -36.87 -9.99 -2.37
N LYS A 302 -37.32 -10.98 -1.60
CA LYS A 302 -37.41 -10.86 -0.14
C LYS A 302 -36.03 -11.09 0.47
N VAL A 303 -35.57 -10.10 1.24
CA VAL A 303 -34.38 -10.21 2.08
C VAL A 303 -34.83 -10.59 3.50
N SER A 304 -34.18 -11.58 4.11
CA SER A 304 -34.46 -11.99 5.49
C SER A 304 -34.06 -10.90 6.49
N ASP A 305 -34.48 -11.07 7.74
CA ASP A 305 -33.83 -10.37 8.83
C ASP A 305 -32.33 -10.74 8.89
N PRO A 306 -31.46 -9.80 9.30
CA PRO A 306 -30.03 -10.05 9.36
C PRO A 306 -29.68 -11.06 10.46
N ILE A 307 -28.83 -12.04 10.12
CA ILE A 307 -28.19 -12.93 11.08
C ILE A 307 -26.92 -12.24 11.60
N ALA A 308 -26.89 -11.95 12.90
CA ALA A 308 -25.75 -11.28 13.53
C ALA A 308 -24.65 -12.30 13.89
N LEU A 309 -23.43 -12.05 13.41
CA LEU A 309 -22.26 -12.91 13.67
C LEU A 309 -21.25 -12.29 14.64
N GLY A 310 -21.47 -11.06 15.09
CA GLY A 310 -20.57 -10.35 16.01
C GLY A 310 -19.21 -10.00 15.40
N SER A 311 -19.16 -9.81 14.08
CA SER A 311 -18.01 -9.37 13.29
C SER A 311 -18.38 -8.10 12.54
N SER A 312 -17.43 -7.20 12.29
CA SER A 312 -17.59 -6.02 11.44
C SER A 312 -17.06 -6.20 10.03
N GLU A 313 -16.26 -7.23 9.75
CA GLU A 313 -15.64 -7.45 8.43
C GLU A 313 -15.79 -8.91 7.97
N LEU A 314 -16.93 -9.24 7.33
CA LEU A 314 -17.11 -10.56 6.70
C LEU A 314 -16.61 -10.52 5.25
N PHE A 315 -15.76 -11.46 4.87
CA PHE A 315 -15.20 -11.51 3.51
C PHE A 315 -16.05 -12.32 2.56
N THR A 316 -16.22 -13.62 2.84
CA THR A 316 -16.94 -14.54 1.96
C THR A 316 -17.83 -15.51 2.72
N VAL A 317 -18.77 -16.13 2.02
CA VAL A 317 -19.65 -17.19 2.52
C VAL A 317 -19.55 -18.40 1.60
N TYR A 318 -19.53 -19.58 2.19
CA TYR A 318 -19.41 -20.85 1.49
C TYR A 318 -20.45 -21.85 2.00
N LEU A 319 -21.05 -22.61 1.07
CA LEU A 319 -21.93 -23.72 1.37
C LEU A 319 -21.27 -25.00 0.86
N HIS A 320 -21.15 -26.00 1.73
CA HIS A 320 -20.53 -27.25 1.34
C HIS A 320 -21.44 -28.01 0.35
N PRO A 321 -20.94 -28.42 -0.84
CA PRO A 321 -21.76 -29.11 -1.85
C PRO A 321 -22.41 -30.43 -1.40
N ALA A 322 -21.85 -31.10 -0.38
CA ALA A 322 -22.41 -32.34 0.17
C ALA A 322 -23.59 -32.09 1.12
N ASP A 323 -23.77 -30.86 1.61
CA ASP A 323 -24.99 -30.47 2.32
C ASP A 323 -26.11 -30.16 1.32
N THR A 324 -26.80 -31.21 0.87
CA THR A 324 -27.89 -31.10 -0.10
C THR A 324 -29.11 -30.36 0.45
N ALA A 325 -29.23 -30.20 1.77
CA ALA A 325 -30.26 -29.36 2.38
C ALA A 325 -29.86 -27.86 2.36
N GLY A 326 -28.56 -27.58 2.23
CA GLY A 326 -28.00 -26.23 2.27
C GLY A 326 -28.37 -25.50 3.55
N ARG A 327 -28.28 -26.19 4.69
CA ARG A 327 -28.59 -25.65 6.01
C ARG A 327 -27.39 -24.92 6.60
N TRP A 328 -26.17 -25.38 6.31
CA TRP A 328 -24.97 -24.87 6.94
C TRP A 328 -24.19 -23.93 6.02
N ALA A 329 -23.93 -22.72 6.50
CA ALA A 329 -23.02 -21.77 5.87
C ALA A 329 -21.73 -21.62 6.69
N TYR A 330 -20.60 -21.48 6.00
CA TYR A 330 -19.29 -21.17 6.55
C TYR A 330 -18.89 -19.77 6.11
N VAL A 331 -18.58 -18.89 7.05
CA VAL A 331 -18.34 -17.47 6.76
C VAL A 331 -16.95 -17.07 7.26
N SER A 332 -16.13 -16.49 6.40
CA SER A 332 -14.83 -15.94 6.76
C SER A 332 -14.99 -14.56 7.42
N SER A 333 -14.56 -14.43 8.67
CA SER A 333 -14.52 -13.16 9.40
C SER A 333 -13.08 -12.67 9.50
N TRP A 334 -12.79 -11.57 8.80
CA TRP A 334 -11.47 -10.94 8.81
C TRP A 334 -11.17 -10.38 10.20
N ASP A 335 -11.95 -9.43 10.70
CA ASP A 335 -11.78 -8.80 12.02
C ASP A 335 -11.75 -9.81 13.18
N GLY A 336 -12.48 -10.92 13.03
CA GLY A 336 -12.61 -11.97 14.02
C GLY A 336 -11.53 -13.04 14.00
N ASN A 337 -10.69 -13.13 12.97
CA ASN A 337 -9.73 -14.22 12.74
C ASN A 337 -10.38 -15.60 12.97
N ARG A 338 -11.56 -15.82 12.39
CA ARG A 338 -12.39 -17.00 12.63
C ARG A 338 -13.24 -17.37 11.43
N ILE A 339 -13.70 -18.61 11.41
CA ILE A 339 -14.78 -19.09 10.55
C ILE A 339 -16.04 -19.22 11.40
N ASP A 340 -17.10 -18.56 10.97
CA ASP A 340 -18.41 -18.64 11.61
C ASP A 340 -19.28 -19.66 10.86
N VAL A 341 -19.73 -20.69 11.58
CA VAL A 341 -20.67 -21.70 11.10
C VAL A 341 -22.08 -21.29 11.47
N VAL A 342 -22.95 -21.17 10.48
CA VAL A 342 -24.29 -20.58 10.62
C VAL A 342 -25.35 -21.60 10.24
N ASP A 343 -26.34 -21.77 11.12
CA ASP A 343 -27.57 -22.50 10.84
C ASP A 343 -28.52 -21.57 10.09
N LEU A 344 -28.65 -21.76 8.78
CA LEU A 344 -29.48 -20.90 7.92
C LEU A 344 -30.97 -21.12 8.14
N ASP A 345 -31.38 -22.29 8.64
CA ASP A 345 -32.79 -22.59 8.92
C ASP A 345 -33.22 -22.04 10.27
N ALA A 346 -32.34 -22.11 11.27
CA ALA A 346 -32.55 -21.49 12.58
C ALA A 346 -32.16 -20.00 12.62
N ALA A 347 -31.63 -19.45 11.51
CA ALA A 347 -31.16 -18.08 11.37
C ALA A 347 -30.22 -17.63 12.52
N LYS A 348 -29.24 -18.47 12.89
CA LYS A 348 -28.36 -18.21 14.03
C LYS A 348 -26.94 -18.71 13.82
N LEU A 349 -25.98 -18.03 14.45
CA LEU A 349 -24.62 -18.52 14.62
C LEU A 349 -24.64 -19.82 15.43
N ALA A 350 -24.09 -20.89 14.87
CA ALA A 350 -24.02 -22.20 15.49
C ALA A 350 -22.66 -22.41 16.19
N LYS A 351 -21.56 -21.99 15.56
CA LYS A 351 -20.22 -22.07 16.13
C LYS A 351 -19.27 -21.05 15.49
N SER A 352 -18.32 -20.57 16.28
CA SER A 352 -17.17 -19.79 15.80
C SER A 352 -15.91 -20.62 15.98
N ILE A 353 -15.12 -20.78 14.92
CA ILE A 353 -13.90 -21.59 14.90
C ILE A 353 -12.71 -20.64 14.70
N PRO A 354 -11.82 -20.45 15.69
CA PRO A 354 -10.63 -19.64 15.53
C PRO A 354 -9.70 -20.17 14.44
N VAL A 355 -9.17 -19.28 13.62
CA VAL A 355 -8.21 -19.59 12.56
C VAL A 355 -7.12 -18.53 12.52
N ALA A 356 -6.13 -18.73 11.66
CA ALA A 356 -5.10 -17.74 11.46
C ALA A 356 -5.64 -16.47 10.77
N LYS A 357 -4.89 -15.37 10.92
CA LYS A 357 -5.33 -14.02 10.55
C LYS A 357 -5.75 -13.89 9.09
N ALA A 358 -6.81 -13.09 8.86
CA ALA A 358 -7.36 -12.77 7.54
C ALA A 358 -7.80 -14.02 6.74
N PRO A 359 -8.77 -14.82 7.22
CA PRO A 359 -9.33 -15.93 6.45
C PRO A 359 -10.00 -15.44 5.17
N GLN A 360 -9.75 -16.11 4.05
CA GLN A 360 -10.19 -15.72 2.70
C GLN A 360 -11.20 -16.74 2.13
N ALA A 361 -10.88 -17.37 1.00
CA ALA A 361 -11.72 -18.31 0.27
C ALA A 361 -11.75 -19.72 0.90
N PHE A 362 -12.70 -20.55 0.44
CA PHE A 362 -12.89 -21.95 0.86
C PHE A 362 -12.90 -22.91 -0.34
N ALA A 363 -12.56 -24.17 -0.12
CA ALA A 363 -12.85 -25.27 -1.04
C ALA A 363 -13.21 -26.57 -0.29
N ALA A 364 -14.19 -27.32 -0.75
CA ALA A 364 -14.48 -28.67 -0.25
C ALA A 364 -13.50 -29.68 -0.84
N LEU A 365 -12.77 -30.41 0.01
CA LEU A 365 -11.81 -31.45 -0.38
C LEU A 365 -12.49 -32.80 -0.59
N ASP A 366 -13.57 -33.06 0.13
CA ASP A 366 -14.45 -34.21 -0.05
C ASP A 366 -15.85 -33.88 0.50
N SER A 367 -16.67 -34.88 0.88
CA SER A 367 -18.01 -34.67 1.44
C SER A 367 -18.03 -34.22 2.91
N ARG A 368 -16.87 -34.11 3.55
CA ARG A 368 -16.71 -33.85 4.99
C ARG A 368 -15.76 -32.69 5.28
N TYR A 369 -14.69 -32.52 4.51
CA TYR A 369 -13.64 -31.56 4.84
C TYR A 369 -13.67 -30.34 3.92
N ILE A 370 -13.48 -29.17 4.51
CA ILE A 370 -13.23 -27.91 3.80
C ILE A 370 -11.83 -27.38 4.12
N ALA A 371 -11.17 -26.79 3.14
CA ALA A 371 -9.97 -25.99 3.32
C ALA A 371 -10.33 -24.50 3.28
N VAL A 372 -9.65 -23.69 4.11
CA VAL A 372 -9.65 -22.22 4.05
C VAL A 372 -8.20 -21.75 3.99
N VAL A 373 -7.95 -20.63 3.32
CA VAL A 373 -6.65 -19.95 3.37
C VAL A 373 -6.72 -18.70 4.24
N SER A 374 -5.61 -18.38 4.90
CA SER A 374 -5.47 -17.16 5.70
C SER A 374 -4.32 -16.34 5.14
N SER A 375 -4.63 -15.20 4.51
CA SER A 375 -3.67 -14.44 3.69
C SER A 375 -2.50 -13.92 4.50
N ASP A 376 -2.77 -13.36 5.68
CA ASP A 376 -1.73 -12.64 6.41
C ASP A 376 -0.82 -13.57 7.22
N ALA A 377 -1.31 -14.79 7.50
CA ALA A 377 -0.57 -15.81 8.24
C ALA A 377 0.10 -16.85 7.32
N ASP A 378 -0.17 -16.83 6.01
CA ASP A 378 0.33 -17.78 5.01
C ASP A 378 0.08 -19.25 5.35
N VAL A 379 -1.16 -19.57 5.75
CA VAL A 379 -1.55 -20.94 6.07
C VAL A 379 -2.80 -21.39 5.33
N ILE A 380 -2.87 -22.69 5.10
CA ILE A 380 -4.07 -23.42 4.70
C ILE A 380 -4.55 -24.18 5.93
N THR A 381 -5.81 -23.98 6.31
CA THR A 381 -6.43 -24.70 7.42
C THR A 381 -7.51 -25.64 6.90
N VAL A 382 -7.49 -26.91 7.31
CA VAL A 382 -8.51 -27.91 6.97
C VAL A 382 -9.43 -28.12 8.17
N PHE A 383 -10.74 -28.16 7.93
CA PHE A 383 -11.77 -28.34 8.95
C PHE A 383 -12.65 -29.53 8.65
N ASP A 384 -13.10 -30.17 9.71
CA ASP A 384 -14.19 -31.13 9.69
C ASP A 384 -15.54 -30.39 9.73
N THR A 385 -16.43 -30.72 8.80
CA THR A 385 -17.75 -30.08 8.68
C THR A 385 -18.88 -30.85 9.39
N LEU A 386 -18.58 -31.96 10.06
CA LEU A 386 -19.58 -32.67 10.85
C LEU A 386 -20.07 -31.84 12.05
N PRO A 387 -21.39 -31.72 12.28
CA PRO A 387 -21.95 -30.86 13.34
C PRO A 387 -21.51 -31.21 14.78
N ASP A 388 -21.21 -32.47 15.06
CA ASP A 388 -20.68 -32.96 16.34
C ASP A 388 -19.18 -32.69 16.50
N GLY A 389 -18.48 -32.39 15.40
CA GLY A 389 -17.02 -32.24 15.36
C GLY A 389 -16.52 -30.82 15.11
N TRP A 390 -17.19 -29.99 14.28
CA TRP A 390 -16.71 -28.70 13.72
C TRP A 390 -15.41 -28.17 14.31
N SER A 391 -14.29 -28.59 13.75
CA SER A 391 -12.99 -28.35 14.35
C SER A 391 -11.91 -28.20 13.29
N LYS A 392 -10.86 -27.47 13.68
CA LYS A 392 -9.60 -27.42 12.94
C LYS A 392 -8.95 -28.81 13.02
N VAL A 393 -8.67 -29.38 11.86
CA VAL A 393 -8.07 -30.70 11.70
C VAL A 393 -6.58 -30.59 11.47
N SER A 394 -6.17 -29.66 10.60
CA SER A 394 -4.77 -29.36 10.30
C SER A 394 -4.61 -27.91 9.90
N GLU A 395 -3.40 -27.39 10.07
CA GLU A 395 -2.96 -26.08 9.61
C GLU A 395 -1.58 -26.27 8.99
N THR A 396 -1.40 -25.83 7.75
CA THR A 396 -0.20 -26.07 6.95
C THR A 396 0.30 -24.74 6.42
N LYS A 397 1.59 -24.44 6.63
CA LYS A 397 2.22 -23.29 5.98
C LYS A 397 2.19 -23.49 4.48
N VAL A 398 1.87 -22.42 3.75
CA VAL A 398 1.80 -22.47 2.28
C VAL A 398 3.16 -22.91 1.71
N VAL A 399 4.25 -22.41 2.28
CA VAL A 399 5.59 -22.88 1.96
C VAL A 399 6.27 -23.25 3.26
N GLU A 400 6.60 -24.53 3.41
CA GLU A 400 7.24 -25.03 4.61
C GLU A 400 8.59 -24.32 4.83
N GLY A 401 8.84 -23.89 6.08
CA GLY A 401 10.07 -23.20 6.46
C GLY A 401 10.22 -21.75 5.99
N SER A 402 9.20 -21.15 5.34
CA SER A 402 9.23 -19.73 4.98
C SER A 402 8.66 -18.83 6.09
N GLY A 403 9.07 -17.56 6.08
CA GLY A 403 8.40 -16.46 6.76
C GLY A 403 7.06 -16.08 6.12
N TYR A 404 6.61 -14.85 6.40
CA TYR A 404 5.32 -14.31 5.92
C TYR A 404 5.45 -13.54 4.60
N GLY A 405 4.32 -13.24 3.95
CA GLY A 405 4.21 -12.38 2.78
C GLY A 405 3.68 -13.06 1.50
N TRP A 406 3.37 -14.36 1.51
CA TRP A 406 2.88 -15.05 0.30
C TRP A 406 1.44 -14.72 -0.07
N ALA A 407 0.65 -14.30 0.92
CA ALA A 407 -0.72 -13.83 0.79
C ALA A 407 -1.63 -14.81 0.02
N PRO A 408 -1.89 -16.02 0.54
CA PRO A 408 -2.84 -16.91 -0.09
C PRO A 408 -4.26 -16.31 -0.11
N SER A 409 -4.83 -16.15 -1.30
CA SER A 409 -6.05 -15.34 -1.52
C SER A 409 -7.27 -16.18 -1.95
N GLY A 410 -7.06 -17.09 -2.90
CA GLY A 410 -8.09 -17.95 -3.50
C GLY A 410 -7.63 -19.41 -3.54
N LEU A 411 -8.59 -20.34 -3.58
CA LEU A 411 -8.29 -21.76 -3.79
C LEU A 411 -9.39 -22.50 -4.55
N THR A 412 -8.99 -23.59 -5.22
CA THR A 412 -9.91 -24.52 -5.88
C THR A 412 -9.43 -25.97 -5.76
N TRP A 413 -10.37 -26.91 -5.78
CA TRP A 413 -10.13 -28.34 -5.61
C TRP A 413 -10.38 -29.10 -6.92
N ASP A 414 -9.41 -29.92 -7.33
CA ASP A 414 -9.54 -30.89 -8.40
C ASP A 414 -9.70 -32.31 -7.83
N PRO A 415 -10.92 -32.84 -7.74
CA PRO A 415 -11.14 -34.19 -7.24
C PRO A 415 -10.58 -35.28 -8.17
N ALA A 416 -10.47 -35.02 -9.47
CA ALA A 416 -10.01 -36.00 -10.43
C ALA A 416 -8.49 -36.24 -10.30
N GLN A 417 -7.73 -35.17 -10.09
CA GLN A 417 -6.28 -35.23 -9.89
C GLN A 417 -5.88 -35.32 -8.41
N LYS A 418 -6.84 -35.15 -7.49
CA LYS A 418 -6.62 -34.99 -6.04
C LYS A 418 -5.66 -33.85 -5.72
N ARG A 419 -5.89 -32.68 -6.34
CA ARG A 419 -5.03 -31.50 -6.21
C ARG A 419 -5.77 -30.29 -5.69
N LEU A 420 -5.14 -29.57 -4.77
CA LEU A 420 -5.59 -28.25 -4.33
C LEU A 420 -4.70 -27.18 -4.95
N TYR A 421 -5.31 -26.17 -5.58
CA TYR A 421 -4.62 -25.02 -6.16
C TYR A 421 -4.90 -23.80 -5.29
N VAL A 422 -3.86 -23.05 -4.93
CA VAL A 422 -3.94 -21.88 -4.04
C VAL A 422 -3.20 -20.70 -4.65
N SER A 423 -3.88 -19.60 -4.94
CA SER A 423 -3.23 -18.37 -5.42
C SER A 423 -2.46 -17.68 -4.31
N LEU A 424 -1.24 -17.21 -4.61
CA LEU A 424 -0.31 -16.53 -3.71
C LEU A 424 -0.08 -15.12 -4.23
N ALA A 425 -0.86 -14.16 -3.72
CA ALA A 425 -0.90 -12.81 -4.26
C ALA A 425 0.45 -12.10 -4.16
N GLY A 426 1.14 -12.25 -3.02
CA GLY A 426 2.43 -11.61 -2.77
C GLY A 426 3.62 -12.24 -3.50
N LEU A 427 3.45 -13.43 -4.09
CA LEU A 427 4.50 -14.16 -4.81
C LEU A 427 4.26 -14.25 -6.32
N ASN A 428 3.12 -13.75 -6.83
CA ASN A 428 2.70 -13.90 -8.23
C ASN A 428 2.74 -15.38 -8.68
N ALA A 429 2.09 -16.26 -7.91
CA ALA A 429 2.10 -17.68 -8.19
C ALA A 429 0.79 -18.38 -7.78
N VAL A 430 0.59 -19.60 -8.28
CA VAL A 430 -0.35 -20.59 -7.73
C VAL A 430 0.43 -21.77 -7.17
N ALA A 431 0.29 -22.05 -5.87
CA ALA A 431 0.80 -23.26 -5.24
C ALA A 431 -0.13 -24.45 -5.52
N VAL A 432 0.45 -25.58 -5.87
CA VAL A 432 -0.25 -26.84 -6.15
C VAL A 432 0.08 -27.85 -5.06
N TYR A 433 -0.93 -28.43 -4.43
CA TYR A 433 -0.77 -29.46 -3.41
C TYR A 433 -1.35 -30.78 -3.88
N ASP A 434 -0.61 -31.86 -3.67
CA ASP A 434 -1.20 -33.20 -3.67
C ASP A 434 -1.95 -33.40 -2.35
N VAL A 435 -3.18 -33.92 -2.44
CA VAL A 435 -4.05 -34.12 -1.27
C VAL A 435 -4.34 -35.60 -1.08
N ALA A 436 -3.88 -36.13 0.05
CA ALA A 436 -4.20 -37.50 0.43
C ALA A 436 -5.60 -37.55 1.06
N VAL A 437 -6.60 -37.91 0.24
CA VAL A 437 -7.98 -38.15 0.69
C VAL A 437 -8.21 -39.62 1.06
N GLY A 438 -8.93 -39.89 2.16
CA GLY A 438 -9.17 -41.24 2.69
C GLY A 438 -10.06 -41.25 3.94
N THR A 439 -9.95 -42.27 4.79
CA THR A 439 -10.72 -42.37 6.05
C THR A 439 -10.18 -41.46 7.17
N ALA A 440 -8.99 -40.89 6.99
CA ALA A 440 -8.35 -39.96 7.91
C ALA A 440 -8.47 -38.51 7.42
N ALA A 441 -8.06 -37.57 8.27
CA ALA A 441 -7.90 -36.17 7.93
C ALA A 441 -7.06 -35.96 6.65
N PRO A 442 -7.48 -35.08 5.72
CA PRO A 442 -6.66 -34.75 4.55
C PRO A 442 -5.32 -34.14 4.93
N THR A 443 -4.25 -34.61 4.28
CA THR A 443 -2.92 -34.00 4.38
C THR A 443 -2.54 -33.33 3.07
N LEU A 444 -1.89 -32.18 3.16
CA LEU A 444 -1.47 -31.37 2.01
C LEU A 444 0.04 -31.48 1.85
N ALA A 445 0.50 -31.80 0.64
CA ALA A 445 1.91 -31.80 0.30
C ALA A 445 2.15 -30.87 -0.89
N LEU A 446 2.96 -29.82 -0.70
CA LEU A 446 3.31 -28.89 -1.77
C LEU A 446 4.05 -29.64 -2.89
N ARG A 447 3.47 -29.63 -4.08
CA ARG A 447 3.96 -30.32 -5.27
C ARG A 447 4.77 -29.39 -6.17
N SER A 448 4.20 -28.23 -6.49
CA SER A 448 4.79 -27.25 -7.40
C SER A 448 4.22 -25.85 -7.20
N MET A 449 4.82 -24.87 -7.86
CA MET A 449 4.29 -23.54 -8.02
C MET A 449 4.26 -23.12 -9.49
N ILE A 450 3.18 -22.47 -9.88
CA ILE A 450 2.92 -22.01 -11.25
C ILE A 450 3.03 -20.49 -11.29
N PRO A 451 3.92 -19.90 -12.10
CA PRO A 451 4.03 -18.46 -12.26
C PRO A 451 2.73 -17.83 -12.79
N THR A 452 2.38 -16.65 -12.25
CA THR A 452 1.25 -15.84 -12.71
C THR A 452 1.70 -14.42 -13.06
N GLU A 453 0.74 -13.61 -13.52
CA GLU A 453 0.89 -12.16 -13.53
C GLU A 453 0.70 -11.57 -12.12
N TRP A 454 0.70 -10.23 -12.00
CA TRP A 454 0.75 -9.54 -10.72
C TRP A 454 -0.55 -9.65 -9.92
N TRP A 455 -0.41 -10.10 -8.68
CA TRP A 455 -1.46 -10.14 -7.66
C TRP A 455 -2.61 -11.10 -8.01
N PRO A 456 -2.39 -12.42 -8.09
CA PRO A 456 -3.47 -13.38 -8.34
C PRO A 456 -4.51 -13.37 -7.20
N THR A 457 -5.77 -13.11 -7.55
CA THR A 457 -6.87 -12.86 -6.58
C THR A 457 -7.83 -14.05 -6.44
N ALA A 458 -7.98 -14.86 -7.49
CA ALA A 458 -8.81 -16.05 -7.49
C ALA A 458 -8.37 -17.07 -8.55
N VAL A 459 -8.73 -18.33 -8.33
CA VAL A 459 -8.35 -19.47 -9.18
C VAL A 459 -9.53 -20.43 -9.32
N THR A 460 -9.71 -20.99 -10.52
CA THR A 460 -10.70 -22.04 -10.82
C THR A 460 -10.14 -23.01 -11.86
N LEU A 461 -10.93 -24.02 -12.21
CA LEU A 461 -10.60 -25.03 -13.22
C LEU A 461 -11.60 -24.99 -14.36
N ARG A 462 -11.10 -25.20 -15.58
CA ARG A 462 -11.93 -25.40 -16.76
C ARG A 462 -12.60 -26.77 -16.70
N ALA A 463 -13.90 -26.82 -16.98
CA ALA A 463 -14.70 -28.02 -16.79
C ALA A 463 -14.32 -29.18 -17.73
N SER A 464 -13.89 -28.88 -18.96
CA SER A 464 -13.63 -29.92 -19.97
C SER A 464 -12.34 -30.72 -19.76
N ASP A 465 -11.31 -30.12 -19.16
CA ASP A 465 -9.97 -30.72 -19.11
C ASP A 465 -9.14 -30.38 -17.87
N SER A 466 -9.72 -29.72 -16.86
CA SER A 466 -9.02 -29.25 -15.66
C SER A 466 -7.85 -28.29 -15.94
N ALA A 467 -7.87 -27.54 -17.05
CA ALA A 467 -6.94 -26.43 -17.22
C ALA A 467 -7.12 -25.40 -16.10
N LEU A 468 -6.01 -24.86 -15.60
CA LEU A 468 -6.02 -23.87 -14.53
C LEU A 468 -6.42 -22.52 -15.08
N VAL A 469 -7.35 -21.84 -14.42
CA VAL A 469 -7.78 -20.47 -14.78
C VAL A 469 -7.51 -19.57 -13.58
N VAL A 470 -6.73 -18.51 -13.79
CA VAL A 470 -6.30 -17.57 -12.75
C VAL A 470 -6.71 -16.17 -13.16
N VAL A 471 -7.25 -15.39 -12.23
CA VAL A 471 -7.43 -13.95 -12.42
C VAL A 471 -6.41 -13.18 -11.59
N ASN A 472 -5.84 -12.14 -12.19
CA ASN A 472 -4.81 -11.31 -11.58
C ASN A 472 -5.34 -9.89 -11.44
N GLY A 473 -5.24 -9.33 -10.23
CA GLY A 473 -5.78 -8.01 -9.90
C GLY A 473 -5.01 -6.88 -10.57
N LYS A 474 -3.68 -6.94 -10.57
CA LYS A 474 -2.81 -5.89 -11.13
C LYS A 474 -2.19 -6.28 -12.49
N GLY A 475 -2.40 -7.51 -12.94
CA GLY A 475 -2.02 -7.98 -14.27
C GLY A 475 -0.56 -7.71 -14.60
N ARG A 476 -0.30 -6.97 -15.67
CA ARG A 476 1.06 -6.68 -16.14
C ARG A 476 1.64 -5.38 -15.57
N GLY A 477 1.00 -4.80 -14.55
CA GLY A 477 1.38 -3.50 -14.01
C GLY A 477 0.84 -2.33 -14.84
N THR A 478 1.20 -1.11 -14.42
CA THR A 478 0.71 0.14 -14.99
C THR A 478 1.56 0.64 -16.15
N GLY A 479 2.89 0.43 -16.07
CA GLY A 479 3.85 0.97 -17.03
C GLY A 479 3.97 2.50 -16.94
N ALA A 480 4.58 3.08 -17.98
CA ALA A 480 4.83 4.51 -18.08
C ALA A 480 3.52 5.33 -18.03
N ASN A 481 3.62 6.54 -17.48
CA ASN A 481 2.55 7.54 -17.44
C ASN A 481 2.99 8.81 -18.20
N PRO A 482 3.03 8.79 -19.56
CA PRO A 482 3.39 9.94 -20.36
C PRO A 482 2.23 10.95 -20.41
N ILE A 483 2.16 11.80 -19.39
CA ILE A 483 1.26 12.96 -19.19
C ILE A 483 0.10 13.09 -20.18
N ALA A 484 -1.10 12.73 -19.75
CA ALA A 484 -2.32 13.38 -20.22
C ALA A 484 -3.24 13.61 -19.02
N PHE A 485 -2.83 14.49 -18.09
CA PHE A 485 -3.69 14.77 -16.94
C PHE A 485 -4.86 15.65 -17.37
N LYS A 486 -6.06 15.07 -17.41
CA LYS A 486 -7.24 15.87 -17.08
C LYS A 486 -7.30 15.99 -15.56
N PRO A 487 -7.73 17.13 -14.98
CA PRO A 487 -7.91 17.29 -13.54
C PRO A 487 -8.77 16.22 -12.85
N SER A 488 -9.47 15.37 -13.61
CA SER A 488 -10.30 14.26 -13.15
C SER A 488 -9.81 12.86 -13.53
N GLU A 489 -8.67 12.70 -14.21
CA GLU A 489 -8.28 11.42 -14.87
C GLU A 489 -6.82 10.99 -14.65
N GLY A 490 -5.99 11.83 -14.03
CA GLY A 490 -4.54 11.69 -14.03
C GLY A 490 -3.91 10.78 -12.97
N ASN A 491 -4.49 9.63 -12.63
CA ASN A 491 -4.05 8.84 -11.47
C ASN A 491 -3.48 7.47 -11.85
N ILE A 492 -2.37 7.05 -11.23
CA ILE A 492 -1.76 5.71 -11.41
C ILE A 492 -2.79 4.57 -11.33
N THR A 493 -3.80 4.75 -10.49
CA THR A 493 -4.91 3.83 -10.29
C THR A 493 -5.74 3.61 -11.56
N VAL A 494 -5.82 4.56 -12.51
CA VAL A 494 -6.55 4.37 -13.78
C VAL A 494 -5.78 3.54 -14.80
N LEU A 495 -4.46 3.44 -14.63
CA LEU A 495 -3.57 2.64 -15.48
C LEU A 495 -3.55 1.17 -15.07
N MET A 496 -4.11 0.84 -13.90
CA MET A 496 -4.19 -0.54 -13.42
C MET A 496 -5.09 -1.38 -14.32
N LYS A 497 -4.62 -2.58 -14.65
CA LYS A 497 -5.31 -3.52 -15.52
C LYS A 497 -5.25 -4.92 -14.94
N GLY A 498 -6.42 -5.50 -14.70
CA GLY A 498 -6.52 -6.91 -14.37
C GLY A 498 -6.25 -7.81 -15.59
N SER A 499 -6.16 -9.11 -15.35
CA SER A 499 -6.02 -10.10 -16.43
C SER A 499 -6.66 -11.45 -16.07
N LEU A 500 -6.82 -12.29 -17.08
CA LEU A 500 -7.12 -13.71 -16.91
C LEU A 500 -6.07 -14.56 -17.64
N GLN A 501 -5.56 -15.56 -16.94
CA GLN A 501 -4.56 -16.52 -17.39
C GLN A 501 -5.18 -17.92 -17.44
N VAL A 502 -4.85 -18.70 -18.48
CA VAL A 502 -5.22 -20.11 -18.63
C VAL A 502 -3.95 -20.93 -18.84
N VAL A 503 -3.78 -21.97 -18.02
CA VAL A 503 -2.67 -22.94 -18.10
C VAL A 503 -3.25 -24.30 -18.44
N GLY A 504 -2.98 -24.77 -19.67
CA GLY A 504 -3.44 -26.08 -20.12
C GLY A 504 -2.92 -27.22 -19.24
N ALA A 505 -3.72 -28.29 -19.10
CA ALA A 505 -3.43 -29.39 -18.17
C ALA A 505 -2.07 -30.07 -18.40
N THR A 506 -1.63 -30.19 -19.67
CA THR A 506 -0.32 -30.77 -20.03
C THR A 506 0.84 -29.92 -19.53
N GLU A 507 0.77 -28.60 -19.72
CA GLU A 507 1.79 -27.67 -19.24
C GLU A 507 1.78 -27.62 -17.71
N LEU A 508 0.59 -27.54 -17.11
CA LEU A 508 0.40 -27.56 -15.66
C LEU A 508 1.07 -28.79 -15.01
N ALA A 509 0.96 -29.96 -15.63
CA ALA A 509 1.58 -31.20 -15.16
C ALA A 509 3.13 -31.20 -15.26
N SER A 510 3.73 -30.32 -16.07
CA SER A 510 5.18 -30.24 -16.26
C SER A 510 5.91 -29.52 -15.11
N PHE A 511 5.20 -28.69 -14.34
CA PHE A 511 5.78 -27.95 -13.23
C PHE A 511 6.08 -28.86 -12.04
N THR A 512 7.30 -28.73 -11.50
CA THR A 512 7.76 -29.43 -10.30
C THR A 512 8.49 -28.46 -9.39
N GLY A 513 8.25 -28.56 -8.08
CA GLY A 513 8.88 -27.66 -7.10
C GLY A 513 8.59 -26.18 -7.35
N LYS A 514 9.50 -25.31 -6.89
CA LYS A 514 9.32 -23.85 -6.90
C LYS A 514 10.29 -23.09 -7.81
N THR A 515 11.19 -23.78 -8.51
CA THR A 515 12.30 -23.17 -9.26
C THR A 515 11.85 -22.14 -10.29
N ALA A 516 10.76 -22.41 -11.02
CA ALA A 516 10.23 -21.49 -12.02
C ALA A 516 9.79 -20.15 -11.41
N VAL A 517 9.10 -20.20 -10.26
CA VAL A 517 8.68 -19.00 -9.53
C VAL A 517 9.89 -18.33 -8.87
N ASP A 518 10.79 -19.10 -8.25
CA ASP A 518 11.96 -18.54 -7.57
C ASP A 518 12.88 -17.77 -8.52
N ALA A 519 13.04 -18.23 -9.75
CA ALA A 519 13.82 -17.52 -10.78
C ALA A 519 13.23 -16.16 -11.16
N LEU A 520 11.94 -15.93 -10.93
CA LEU A 520 11.22 -14.71 -11.31
C LEU A 520 11.09 -13.71 -10.13
N THR A 521 11.18 -14.18 -8.89
CA THR A 521 10.81 -13.40 -7.69
C THR A 521 11.87 -13.39 -6.58
N ASP A 522 12.98 -14.12 -6.70
CA ASP A 522 14.13 -13.99 -5.77
C ASP A 522 15.13 -12.94 -6.28
N LEU A 523 14.85 -11.66 -5.98
CA LEU A 523 15.59 -10.53 -6.53
C LEU A 523 17.04 -10.47 -6.04
N GLY A 524 17.28 -10.92 -4.81
CA GLY A 524 18.62 -11.07 -4.25
C GLY A 524 19.52 -12.05 -5.01
N LYS A 525 18.96 -12.91 -5.86
CA LYS A 525 19.72 -13.88 -6.67
C LYS A 525 19.79 -13.53 -8.16
N LEU A 526 19.30 -12.36 -8.56
CA LEU A 526 19.35 -11.96 -9.96
C LEU A 526 20.78 -11.83 -10.47
N GLY A 527 20.96 -12.22 -11.74
CA GLY A 527 22.18 -11.95 -12.46
C GLY A 527 22.47 -10.45 -12.52
N GLY A 528 23.71 -10.07 -12.20
CA GLY A 528 24.18 -8.69 -12.26
C GLY A 528 23.81 -7.80 -11.06
N ALA A 529 23.25 -8.37 -9.98
CA ALA A 529 23.11 -7.66 -8.71
C ALA A 529 24.46 -7.14 -8.18
N SER A 530 24.46 -6.01 -7.49
CA SER A 530 25.67 -5.43 -6.90
C SER A 530 26.33 -6.40 -5.92
N LYS A 531 27.65 -6.53 -6.00
CA LYS A 531 28.46 -7.40 -5.12
C LYS A 531 29.62 -6.60 -4.57
N VAL A 532 29.99 -6.91 -3.33
CA VAL A 532 31.18 -6.37 -2.69
C VAL A 532 32.36 -7.29 -2.99
N ASP A 533 33.45 -6.71 -3.51
CA ASP A 533 34.74 -7.37 -3.68
C ASP A 533 35.81 -6.60 -2.89
N CYS A 534 36.54 -7.33 -2.04
CA CYS A 534 37.62 -6.80 -1.22
C CYS A 534 39.01 -7.23 -1.72
N ALA A 535 39.10 -7.91 -2.88
CA ALA A 535 40.34 -8.38 -3.48
C ALA A 535 41.24 -9.19 -2.52
N GLY A 536 40.62 -9.98 -1.63
CA GLY A 536 41.29 -10.78 -0.61
C GLY A 536 41.64 -10.04 0.70
N ALA A 537 41.38 -8.74 0.80
CA ALA A 537 41.47 -7.99 2.05
C ALA A 537 40.32 -8.32 3.01
N PRO A 538 40.46 -8.05 4.32
CA PRO A 538 39.36 -8.15 5.27
C PRO A 538 38.17 -7.28 4.85
N TYR A 539 36.95 -7.76 5.12
CA TYR A 539 35.73 -7.04 4.79
C TYR A 539 35.60 -5.74 5.60
N ASP A 540 35.73 -4.60 4.92
CA ASP A 540 35.64 -3.25 5.48
C ASP A 540 34.50 -2.40 4.86
N PHE A 541 33.61 -3.03 4.09
CA PHE A 541 32.46 -2.35 3.50
C PHE A 541 31.42 -1.97 4.57
N PRO A 542 30.75 -0.81 4.46
CA PRO A 542 29.86 -0.30 5.51
C PRO A 542 28.58 -1.12 5.69
N VAL A 543 28.10 -1.82 4.66
CA VAL A 543 26.94 -2.72 4.76
C VAL A 543 27.44 -4.15 4.91
N PRO A 544 27.07 -4.91 5.95
CA PRO A 544 27.43 -6.32 6.11
C PRO A 544 27.01 -7.19 4.91
N ALA A 545 27.83 -8.19 4.57
CA ALA A 545 27.56 -9.07 3.42
C ALA A 545 26.30 -9.91 3.64
N THR A 546 26.03 -10.27 4.89
CA THR A 546 24.77 -10.88 5.33
C THR A 546 24.26 -10.19 6.58
N ASN A 547 22.97 -10.31 6.84
CA ASN A 547 22.35 -9.82 8.07
C ASN A 547 22.69 -10.66 9.32
N THR A 548 23.43 -11.77 9.19
CA THR A 548 23.77 -12.68 10.30
C THR A 548 25.21 -12.53 10.80
N GLU A 549 26.05 -11.73 10.13
CA GLU A 549 27.43 -11.44 10.54
C GLU A 549 27.56 -10.36 11.62
N GLY A 550 26.41 -9.90 12.16
CA GLY A 550 26.31 -8.82 13.12
C GLY A 550 26.06 -7.46 12.46
N PRO A 551 25.86 -6.40 13.28
CA PRO A 551 25.57 -5.05 12.77
C PRO A 551 26.76 -4.48 12.01
N SER A 552 26.49 -3.47 11.19
CA SER A 552 27.51 -2.64 10.56
C SER A 552 28.51 -2.12 11.61
N LYS A 553 29.79 -2.18 11.26
CA LYS A 553 30.87 -1.67 12.11
C LYS A 553 30.94 -0.14 12.12
N VAL A 554 30.34 0.51 11.12
CA VAL A 554 30.52 1.95 10.87
C VAL A 554 29.22 2.72 10.75
N ILE A 555 28.14 2.16 10.21
CA ILE A 555 26.82 2.80 10.20
C ILE A 555 26.06 2.34 11.44
N LYS A 556 25.80 3.25 12.37
CA LYS A 556 25.07 2.95 13.63
C LYS A 556 23.76 3.70 13.75
N LYS A 557 23.56 4.76 12.95
CA LYS A 557 22.34 5.56 12.93
C LYS A 557 21.75 5.60 11.52
N VAL A 558 20.44 5.39 11.43
CA VAL A 558 19.68 5.51 10.19
C VAL A 558 18.55 6.51 10.43
N VAL A 559 18.49 7.55 9.61
CA VAL A 559 17.35 8.49 9.56
C VAL A 559 16.58 8.21 8.27
N PHE A 560 15.36 7.69 8.40
CA PHE A 560 14.45 7.42 7.31
C PHE A 560 13.39 8.52 7.24
N ALA A 561 13.58 9.46 6.31
CA ALA A 561 12.71 10.59 6.10
C ALA A 561 11.72 10.29 4.96
N ILE A 562 10.43 10.36 5.29
CA ILE A 562 9.33 10.14 4.36
C ILE A 562 8.73 11.49 3.97
N LYS A 563 8.67 11.71 2.67
CA LYS A 563 8.07 12.84 1.97
C LYS A 563 6.85 12.36 1.17
N GLU A 564 6.14 13.26 0.50
CA GLU A 564 4.83 12.94 -0.09
C GLU A 564 4.72 13.12 -1.61
N ASN A 565 4.10 12.13 -2.25
CA ASN A 565 3.38 12.25 -3.52
C ASN A 565 4.17 12.79 -4.74
N LYS A 566 5.34 12.24 -5.08
CA LYS A 566 6.04 12.64 -6.33
C LYS A 566 6.60 11.46 -7.10
N THR A 567 6.48 11.51 -8.42
CA THR A 567 7.25 10.64 -9.31
C THR A 567 8.70 11.07 -9.39
N PHE A 568 9.57 10.16 -9.83
CA PHE A 568 10.99 10.44 -10.02
C PHE A 568 11.19 11.59 -11.00
N ASP A 569 10.54 11.53 -12.16
CA ASP A 569 10.69 12.57 -13.18
C ASP A 569 10.19 13.93 -12.73
N ALA A 570 9.13 13.98 -11.90
CA ALA A 570 8.60 15.24 -11.37
C ALA A 570 9.64 16.07 -10.62
N VAL A 571 10.59 15.42 -9.93
CA VAL A 571 11.60 16.09 -9.10
C VAL A 571 13.00 16.07 -9.74
N PHE A 572 13.36 14.97 -10.40
CA PHE A 572 14.72 14.69 -10.85
C PHE A 572 14.86 14.49 -12.36
N GLY A 573 13.79 14.54 -13.15
CA GLY A 573 13.78 14.17 -14.57
C GLY A 573 14.77 14.92 -15.46
N ASP A 574 15.17 16.14 -15.09
CA ASP A 574 16.14 16.98 -15.79
C ASP A 574 17.56 16.99 -15.18
N LEU A 575 17.83 16.17 -14.15
CA LEU A 575 19.16 16.09 -13.57
C LEU A 575 20.16 15.40 -14.52
N PRO A 576 21.44 15.80 -14.54
CA PRO A 576 22.43 15.17 -15.40
C PRO A 576 22.74 13.74 -14.95
N GLY A 577 22.80 12.81 -15.92
CA GLY A 577 23.25 11.42 -15.69
C GLY A 577 22.20 10.48 -15.13
N VAL A 578 21.01 10.98 -14.79
CA VAL A 578 19.84 10.15 -14.49
C VAL A 578 19.13 9.74 -15.77
N ASP A 579 18.43 8.62 -15.71
CA ASP A 579 17.44 8.27 -16.71
C ASP A 579 16.13 8.98 -16.38
N GLY A 580 15.96 10.17 -16.93
CA GLY A 580 14.83 11.05 -16.62
C GLY A 580 14.32 11.76 -17.86
N ASP A 581 13.04 12.13 -17.84
CA ASP A 581 12.46 12.98 -18.89
C ASP A 581 12.31 14.43 -18.38
N PRO A 582 13.10 15.40 -18.89
CA PRO A 582 13.02 16.79 -18.49
C PRO A 582 11.68 17.46 -18.82
N LYS A 583 10.85 16.86 -19.69
CA LYS A 583 9.49 17.37 -20.00
C LYS A 583 8.49 17.10 -18.87
N LEU A 584 8.82 16.17 -17.98
CA LEU A 584 7.94 15.68 -16.92
C LEU A 584 8.22 16.33 -15.56
N VAL A 585 9.23 17.21 -15.47
CA VAL A 585 9.52 17.94 -14.22
C VAL A 585 8.37 18.85 -13.83
N MET A 586 8.04 18.88 -12.53
CA MET A 586 6.82 19.51 -12.01
C MET A 586 6.74 21.03 -12.25
N ALA A 587 7.88 21.71 -12.28
CA ALA A 587 7.98 23.16 -12.42
C ALA A 587 9.15 23.58 -13.33
N PRO A 588 9.08 23.35 -14.65
CA PRO A 588 10.13 23.70 -15.59
C PRO A 588 10.59 25.16 -15.42
N GLY A 589 11.91 25.37 -15.33
CA GLY A 589 12.50 26.70 -15.08
C GLY A 589 12.40 27.22 -13.64
N ARG A 590 11.66 26.54 -12.75
CA ARG A 590 11.54 26.88 -11.31
C ARG A 590 11.97 25.76 -10.37
N MET A 591 12.44 24.63 -10.90
CA MET A 591 12.82 23.44 -10.10
C MET A 591 13.83 23.75 -8.98
N ASP A 592 14.84 24.57 -9.24
CA ASP A 592 15.86 24.88 -8.21
C ASP A 592 15.32 25.83 -7.12
N ALA A 593 14.27 26.61 -7.40
CA ALA A 593 13.64 27.48 -6.40
C ALA A 593 12.65 26.72 -5.50
N LEU A 594 12.09 25.61 -5.98
CA LEU A 594 11.07 24.82 -5.27
C LEU A 594 11.66 23.54 -4.65
N PHE A 595 12.55 22.84 -5.35
CA PHE A 595 13.14 21.55 -4.95
C PHE A 595 14.68 21.62 -4.86
N GLY A 596 15.23 22.82 -4.61
CA GLY A 596 16.66 23.10 -4.71
C GLY A 596 17.52 22.21 -3.82
N ASN A 597 17.14 22.03 -2.55
CA ASN A 597 17.88 21.22 -1.60
C ASN A 597 17.78 19.73 -1.89
N GLN A 598 16.58 19.23 -2.22
CA GLN A 598 16.41 17.82 -2.58
C GLN A 598 17.24 17.46 -3.81
N ARG A 599 17.25 18.34 -4.84
CA ARG A 599 18.11 18.19 -6.03
C ARG A 599 19.59 18.35 -5.70
N LYS A 600 19.95 19.22 -4.75
CA LYS A 600 21.34 19.38 -4.27
C LYS A 600 21.82 18.12 -3.55
N ILE A 601 20.99 17.51 -2.72
CA ILE A 601 21.28 16.22 -2.05
C ILE A 601 21.53 15.14 -3.10
N ALA A 602 20.63 15.01 -4.10
CA ALA A 602 20.79 14.06 -5.20
C ALA A 602 22.10 14.25 -5.98
N LYS A 603 22.48 15.49 -6.29
CA LYS A 603 23.75 15.82 -6.96
C LYS A 603 24.98 15.60 -6.08
N THR A 604 24.83 15.74 -4.76
CA THR A 604 25.95 15.67 -3.80
C THR A 604 26.26 14.23 -3.39
N PHE A 605 25.23 13.40 -3.22
CA PHE A 605 25.35 12.03 -2.72
C PHE A 605 24.88 11.02 -3.77
N THR A 606 24.10 10.02 -3.38
CA THR A 606 23.57 9.02 -4.29
C THR A 606 22.08 9.23 -4.51
N VAL A 607 21.67 9.26 -5.78
CA VAL A 607 20.27 9.21 -6.23
C VAL A 607 20.00 7.91 -6.97
N PHE A 608 18.77 7.42 -6.92
CA PHE A 608 18.36 6.18 -7.57
C PHE A 608 17.34 6.50 -8.66
N ASP A 609 17.69 6.20 -9.91
CA ASP A 609 16.78 6.47 -11.05
C ASP A 609 15.95 5.24 -11.45
N ASN A 610 16.06 4.15 -10.71
CA ASN A 610 15.38 2.88 -10.90
C ASN A 610 14.79 2.35 -9.57
N TYR A 611 14.27 3.28 -8.76
CA TYR A 611 13.60 3.01 -7.48
C TYR A 611 12.10 3.20 -7.60
N TYR A 612 11.34 2.27 -7.03
CA TYR A 612 9.88 2.26 -7.09
C TYR A 612 9.25 2.08 -5.71
N THR A 613 8.00 2.48 -5.59
CA THR A 613 7.12 2.04 -4.52
C THR A 613 6.05 1.13 -5.11
N SER A 614 5.55 0.16 -4.36
CA SER A 614 4.41 -0.68 -4.82
C SER A 614 3.06 -0.08 -4.45
N ALA A 615 3.07 1.21 -4.12
CA ALA A 615 1.89 1.98 -3.75
C ALA A 615 1.32 2.71 -4.97
N GLU A 616 0.01 2.65 -5.09
CA GLU A 616 -0.80 3.46 -5.99
C GLU A 616 -1.35 4.73 -5.30
N GLN A 617 -1.15 4.88 -3.99
CA GLN A 617 -1.62 6.02 -3.19
C GLN A 617 -0.93 6.12 -1.81
N SER A 618 -1.04 7.27 -1.14
CA SER A 618 -0.28 7.54 0.10
C SER A 618 -0.61 6.60 1.26
N LEU A 619 -1.88 6.28 1.57
CA LEU A 619 -2.12 5.33 2.68
C LEU A 619 -1.48 3.96 2.45
N GLN A 620 -1.38 3.53 1.20
CA GLN A 620 -0.67 2.30 0.85
C GLN A 620 0.85 2.51 0.90
N GLY A 621 1.34 3.68 0.48
CA GLY A 621 2.72 4.12 0.62
C GLY A 621 3.23 4.03 2.06
N HIS A 622 2.49 4.62 3.00
CA HIS A 622 2.78 4.50 4.43
C HIS A 622 2.72 3.06 4.95
N VAL A 623 1.80 2.23 4.43
CA VAL A 623 1.80 0.79 4.74
C VAL A 623 3.07 0.11 4.26
N TRP A 624 3.53 0.41 3.04
CA TRP A 624 4.79 -0.13 2.52
C TRP A 624 6.00 0.35 3.31
N THR A 625 6.10 1.63 3.65
CA THR A 625 7.24 2.18 4.41
C THR A 625 7.23 1.69 5.86
N ALA A 626 6.07 1.52 6.47
CA ALA A 626 5.93 1.06 7.85
C ALA A 626 5.95 -0.46 8.01
N HIS A 627 5.54 -1.26 7.02
CA HIS A 627 5.45 -2.73 7.17
C HIS A 627 6.33 -3.53 6.21
N GLY A 628 6.84 -2.93 5.14
CA GLY A 628 7.62 -3.63 4.12
C GLY A 628 6.79 -4.61 3.27
N ARG A 629 5.47 -4.66 3.47
CA ARG A 629 4.48 -5.33 2.64
C ARG A 629 3.07 -4.81 2.91
N THR A 630 2.15 -5.09 2.00
CA THR A 630 0.71 -4.85 2.14
C THR A 630 -0.04 -6.12 2.60
N THR A 631 -1.34 -5.99 2.86
CA THR A 631 -2.25 -7.12 3.14
C THR A 631 -3.32 -7.24 2.05
N GLU A 632 -3.90 -8.43 1.91
CA GLU A 632 -5.02 -8.63 0.96
C GLU A 632 -6.23 -7.75 1.31
N PHE A 633 -6.41 -7.43 2.60
CA PHE A 633 -7.39 -6.45 3.05
C PHE A 633 -7.09 -5.08 2.45
N VAL A 634 -5.86 -4.58 2.61
CA VAL A 634 -5.48 -3.25 2.09
C VAL A 634 -5.67 -3.20 0.58
N GLU A 635 -5.10 -4.14 -0.18
CA GLU A 635 -5.17 -4.15 -1.66
C GLU A 635 -6.60 -4.16 -2.22
N ARG A 636 -7.54 -4.79 -1.53
CA ARG A 636 -8.95 -4.80 -1.97
C ARG A 636 -9.72 -3.58 -1.51
N THR A 637 -9.42 -3.06 -0.33
CA THR A 637 -10.25 -2.04 0.32
C THR A 637 -9.90 -0.61 -0.09
N TRP A 638 -8.65 -0.33 -0.45
CA TRP A 638 -8.28 1.01 -0.90
C TRP A 638 -9.00 1.38 -2.21
N LEU A 639 -9.09 0.46 -3.17
CA LEU A 639 -9.83 0.64 -4.43
C LEU A 639 -11.27 1.12 -4.19
N VAL A 640 -11.90 0.52 -3.18
CA VAL A 640 -13.27 0.82 -2.79
C VAL A 640 -13.33 2.14 -2.01
N ALA A 641 -12.36 2.40 -1.14
CA ALA A 641 -12.34 3.58 -0.28
C ALA A 641 -12.31 4.89 -1.09
N TRP A 642 -11.39 5.01 -2.03
CA TRP A 642 -11.21 6.24 -2.81
C TRP A 642 -12.07 6.30 -4.06
N GLY A 643 -12.19 5.19 -4.81
CA GLY A 643 -13.02 5.16 -6.02
C GLY A 643 -14.51 5.39 -5.78
N ARG A 644 -14.97 5.21 -4.53
CA ARG A 644 -16.39 5.17 -4.16
C ARG A 644 -16.75 6.09 -2.99
N SER A 645 -15.82 6.96 -2.59
CA SER A 645 -15.92 7.84 -1.42
C SER A 645 -16.34 7.10 -0.14
N LEU A 646 -15.82 5.87 0.00
CA LEU A 646 -16.06 5.00 1.13
C LEU A 646 -14.95 5.22 2.18
N ARG A 647 -15.31 5.55 3.42
CA ARG A 647 -14.34 5.57 4.51
C ARG A 647 -14.25 4.17 5.13
N LEU A 648 -13.45 3.27 4.55
CA LEU A 648 -12.97 2.07 5.26
C LEU A 648 -11.80 2.49 6.14
N PRO A 649 -11.71 2.00 7.38
CA PRO A 649 -10.54 2.23 8.19
C PRO A 649 -9.41 1.33 7.67
N VAL A 650 -8.83 1.69 6.52
CA VAL A 650 -7.70 0.98 5.90
C VAL A 650 -6.49 1.03 6.84
N MET A 651 -6.30 2.18 7.50
CA MET A 651 -5.32 2.38 8.56
C MET A 651 -5.92 2.16 9.95
N GLY A 652 -5.13 1.60 10.86
CA GLY A 652 -5.47 1.51 12.28
C GLY A 652 -6.44 0.38 12.66
N VAL A 653 -6.86 -0.48 11.73
CA VAL A 653 -7.56 -1.72 12.05
C VAL A 653 -6.64 -2.92 12.05
N SER A 654 -7.04 -3.95 12.79
CA SER A 654 -6.29 -5.19 12.88
C SER A 654 -6.02 -5.85 11.52
N GLN A 655 -6.93 -5.69 10.54
CA GLN A 655 -6.85 -6.36 9.23
C GLN A 655 -5.90 -5.70 8.24
N GLY A 656 -5.65 -4.39 8.39
CA GLY A 656 -4.66 -3.69 7.58
C GLY A 656 -3.21 -3.98 7.99
N ARG A 657 -3.02 -4.68 9.13
CA ARG A 657 -1.71 -4.91 9.74
C ARG A 657 -1.19 -6.31 9.40
N PRO A 658 0.01 -6.48 8.85
CA PRO A 658 0.72 -7.77 8.80
C PRO A 658 0.81 -8.49 10.17
N VAL A 659 0.91 -9.82 10.18
CA VAL A 659 1.04 -10.61 11.44
C VAL A 659 2.37 -10.38 12.15
N GLU A 660 3.43 -10.08 11.40
CA GLU A 660 4.76 -9.76 11.91
C GLU A 660 4.87 -8.34 12.50
N GLY A 661 3.83 -7.51 12.31
CA GLY A 661 3.77 -6.12 12.75
C GLY A 661 4.45 -5.13 11.81
N SER A 662 4.62 -3.90 12.28
CA SER A 662 5.35 -2.83 11.60
C SER A 662 6.86 -2.92 11.84
N LEU A 663 7.60 -2.04 11.17
CA LEU A 663 9.01 -1.72 11.37
C LEU A 663 9.29 -1.43 12.85
N PHE A 664 8.38 -0.72 13.53
CA PHE A 664 8.49 -0.40 14.94
C PHE A 664 8.35 -1.66 15.80
N ASN A 665 7.40 -2.54 15.50
CA ASN A 665 7.28 -3.83 16.19
C ASN A 665 8.50 -4.72 15.92
N TRP A 666 9.00 -4.73 14.69
CA TRP A 666 10.19 -5.46 14.30
C TRP A 666 11.42 -5.00 15.09
N PHE A 667 11.73 -3.71 15.06
CA PHE A 667 12.87 -3.16 15.81
C PHE A 667 12.72 -3.35 17.31
N GLN A 668 11.52 -3.25 17.85
CA GLN A 668 11.29 -3.54 19.26
C GLN A 668 11.61 -5.01 19.62
N ARG A 669 11.14 -5.98 18.81
CA ARG A 669 11.44 -7.40 19.01
C ARG A 669 12.94 -7.68 18.94
N GLU A 670 13.62 -7.04 18.00
CA GLU A 670 15.07 -7.15 17.79
C GLU A 670 15.88 -6.25 18.75
N LYS A 671 15.20 -5.50 19.64
CA LYS A 671 15.79 -4.60 20.63
C LYS A 671 16.63 -3.47 20.02
N ILE A 672 16.28 -3.04 18.82
CA ILE A 672 16.79 -1.82 18.20
C ILE A 672 15.97 -0.64 18.73
N LEU A 673 16.63 0.32 19.37
CA LEU A 673 15.97 1.55 19.82
C LEU A 673 15.64 2.41 18.60
N PHE A 674 14.46 3.02 18.60
CA PHE A 674 14.02 3.88 17.52
C PHE A 674 13.31 5.14 18.01
N ASP A 675 13.31 6.17 17.18
CA ASP A 675 12.45 7.34 17.24
C ASP A 675 11.38 7.21 16.14
N ASN A 676 10.11 7.39 16.50
CA ASN A 676 9.04 7.58 15.53
C ASN A 676 8.54 9.03 15.61
N MET A 677 8.93 9.81 14.61
CA MET A 677 8.60 11.23 14.48
C MET A 677 7.53 11.40 13.41
N GLY A 678 6.27 11.23 13.83
CA GLY A 678 5.11 11.60 13.04
C GLY A 678 4.42 10.47 12.26
N GLU A 679 4.90 9.22 12.31
CA GLU A 679 4.26 8.10 11.62
C GLU A 679 3.16 7.47 12.48
N LEU A 680 1.94 7.45 11.95
CA LEU A 680 0.79 6.84 12.63
C LEU A 680 0.60 5.38 12.23
N VAL A 681 0.96 5.03 10.99
CA VAL A 681 0.84 3.67 10.46
C VAL A 681 1.83 2.77 11.18
N GLY A 682 1.33 1.67 11.75
CA GLY A 682 2.15 0.73 12.51
C GLY A 682 2.51 1.18 13.94
N ALA A 683 2.25 2.43 14.33
CA ALA A 683 2.53 2.94 15.68
C ALA A 683 1.51 2.50 16.74
N ALA A 684 0.27 2.25 16.31
CA ALA A 684 -0.84 1.76 17.14
C ALA A 684 -1.06 0.24 17.06
N ASP A 685 -0.05 -0.52 16.60
CA ASP A 685 -0.13 -1.97 16.50
C ASP A 685 -0.06 -2.59 17.90
N ASP A 686 -1.24 -2.75 18.51
CA ASP A 686 -1.54 -3.22 19.87
C ASP A 686 -0.98 -4.62 20.21
N ASP A 687 0.32 -4.81 20.26
CA ASP A 687 0.83 -5.87 21.12
C ASP A 687 0.68 -5.36 22.57
N LYS A 688 -0.31 -5.92 23.30
CA LYS A 688 -0.61 -5.58 24.71
C LYS A 688 0.58 -5.78 25.65
N LYS A 689 1.69 -6.33 25.16
CA LYS A 689 2.97 -6.49 25.83
C LYS A 689 3.92 -5.30 25.64
N LEU A 690 3.60 -4.32 24.79
CA LEU A 690 4.44 -3.17 24.52
C LEU A 690 4.18 -2.05 25.55
N PRO A 691 5.23 -1.30 25.98
CA PRO A 691 5.05 -0.15 26.84
C PRO A 691 4.17 0.92 26.17
N LYS A 692 3.20 1.47 26.90
CA LYS A 692 2.21 2.46 26.40
C LYS A 692 2.80 3.77 25.82
N ASN A 693 4.10 4.02 25.99
CA ASN A 693 4.76 5.27 25.60
C ASN A 693 5.88 5.04 24.55
N CYS A 694 5.86 3.92 23.83
CA CYS A 694 7.00 3.44 23.05
C CYS A 694 7.05 3.95 21.59
N CYS A 695 5.95 4.49 21.04
CA CYS A 695 5.79 4.44 19.58
C CYS A 695 5.60 5.77 18.87
N LEU A 696 5.45 6.91 19.55
CA LEU A 696 5.35 8.23 18.90
C LEU A 696 6.02 9.28 19.77
N ASP A 697 6.87 10.10 19.17
CA ASP A 697 7.51 11.22 19.84
C ASP A 697 6.50 12.37 19.99
N SER A 698 5.93 12.51 21.19
CA SER A 698 4.92 13.54 21.49
C SER A 698 5.43 14.97 21.44
N LEU A 699 6.75 15.17 21.42
CA LEU A 699 7.39 16.47 21.29
C LEU A 699 7.71 16.82 19.83
N TYR A 700 7.58 15.86 18.90
CA TYR A 700 7.75 16.15 17.49
C TYR A 700 6.72 17.20 17.04
N PRO A 701 7.14 18.29 16.35
CA PRO A 701 6.22 19.32 15.88
C PRO A 701 5.08 18.72 15.06
N GLY A 702 3.84 19.10 15.39
CA GLY A 702 2.63 18.56 14.78
C GLY A 702 2.23 17.14 15.21
N GLN A 703 3.08 16.44 15.98
CA GLN A 703 2.90 15.11 16.57
C GLN A 703 2.72 13.94 15.58
N PHE A 704 1.78 14.03 14.63
CA PHE A 704 1.43 12.97 13.67
C PHE A 704 1.08 13.56 12.30
N TYR A 705 1.77 13.15 11.24
CA TYR A 705 1.55 13.53 9.82
C TYR A 705 1.33 15.03 9.50
N ALA A 706 1.39 15.94 10.48
CA ALA A 706 0.81 17.28 10.39
C ALA A 706 1.35 18.08 9.21
N GLN A 707 0.49 18.30 8.21
CA GLN A 707 0.85 18.98 6.98
C GLN A 707 0.82 20.51 7.13
N ASP A 708 0.00 21.00 8.06
CA ASP A 708 -0.07 22.40 8.50
C ASP A 708 1.11 22.80 9.40
N GLU A 709 1.93 21.83 9.80
CA GLU A 709 3.17 22.06 10.52
C GLU A 709 4.36 22.19 9.54
N PRO A 710 5.10 23.32 9.55
CA PRO A 710 6.26 23.52 8.70
C PRO A 710 7.35 22.46 8.91
N ASP A 711 7.79 21.83 7.84
CA ASP A 711 8.85 20.83 7.88
C ASP A 711 10.21 21.41 8.31
N SER A 712 10.41 22.72 8.14
CA SER A 712 11.58 23.44 8.71
C SER A 712 11.60 23.42 10.23
N ARG A 713 10.43 23.49 10.89
CA ARG A 713 10.31 23.35 12.36
C ARG A 713 10.56 21.92 12.81
N LYS A 714 10.04 20.93 12.07
CA LYS A 714 10.34 19.50 12.31
C LYS A 714 11.83 19.20 12.15
N ALA A 715 12.47 19.72 11.11
CA ALA A 715 13.91 19.60 10.90
C ALA A 715 14.71 20.25 12.02
N CYS A 716 14.26 21.39 12.56
CA CYS A 716 14.91 22.04 13.70
C CYS A 716 14.82 21.23 14.99
N TYR A 717 13.68 20.58 15.25
CA TYR A 717 13.55 19.62 16.34
C TYR A 717 14.56 18.47 16.20
N ILE A 718 14.68 17.88 15.01
CA ILE A 718 15.67 16.83 14.74
C ILE A 718 17.10 17.37 14.90
N ALA A 719 17.36 18.60 14.47
CA ALA A 719 18.65 19.26 14.64
C ALA A 719 19.02 19.42 16.11
N ALA A 720 18.07 19.83 16.97
CA ALA A 720 18.28 19.88 18.41
C ALA A 720 18.62 18.49 18.97
N ARG A 721 17.89 17.46 18.56
CA ARG A 721 18.17 16.08 19.01
C ARG A 721 19.51 15.53 18.52
N ALA A 722 19.94 15.91 17.33
CA ALA A 722 21.22 15.48 16.76
C ALA A 722 22.42 16.23 17.36
N ARG A 723 22.28 17.53 17.64
CA ARG A 723 23.43 18.42 17.91
C ARG A 723 23.47 18.99 19.33
N VAL A 724 22.32 19.11 19.98
CA VAL A 724 22.20 19.73 21.32
C VAL A 724 22.06 18.65 22.38
N THR A 725 21.10 17.73 22.22
CA THR A 725 20.90 16.63 23.18
C THR A 725 21.63 15.34 22.80
N CYS A 726 22.05 15.22 21.53
CA CYS A 726 22.76 14.06 20.96
C CYS A 726 22.09 12.70 21.23
N ASP A 727 20.77 12.66 21.27
CA ASP A 727 20.00 11.54 21.80
C ASP A 727 19.12 10.82 20.76
N LEU A 728 19.30 11.13 19.47
CA LEU A 728 18.73 10.35 18.37
C LEU A 728 19.09 8.87 18.53
N LYS A 729 18.08 8.01 18.41
CA LYS A 729 18.23 6.55 18.51
C LYS A 729 18.93 5.97 17.28
N PRO A 730 19.38 4.71 17.31
CA PRO A 730 19.92 4.01 16.15
C PRO A 730 19.05 4.09 14.90
N PHE A 731 17.72 4.16 15.06
CA PHE A 731 16.81 4.40 13.95
C PHE A 731 15.89 5.60 14.24
N THR A 732 15.67 6.45 13.25
CA THR A 732 14.71 7.56 13.33
C THR A 732 13.83 7.53 12.08
N TYR A 733 12.52 7.35 12.25
CA TYR A 733 11.54 7.57 11.20
C TYR A 733 11.02 9.00 11.31
N ALA A 734 11.06 9.78 10.23
CA ALA A 734 10.62 11.18 10.23
C ALA A 734 9.66 11.46 9.06
N VAL A 735 8.42 11.84 9.38
CA VAL A 735 7.43 12.29 8.39
C VAL A 735 7.58 13.79 8.13
N MET A 736 7.78 14.17 6.87
CA MET A 736 7.99 15.54 6.39
C MET A 736 7.13 15.81 5.13
N PRO A 737 5.81 16.05 5.31
CA PRO A 737 4.82 15.92 4.25
C PRO A 737 4.43 17.25 3.59
N ASN A 738 5.16 18.36 3.79
CA ASN A 738 4.73 19.65 3.22
C ASN A 738 4.68 19.63 1.68
N ASP A 739 5.40 18.73 1.02
CA ASP A 739 5.30 18.54 -0.44
C ASP A 739 4.03 17.83 -0.91
N HIS A 740 3.19 17.33 -0.01
CA HIS A 740 1.80 16.98 -0.30
C HIS A 740 1.00 18.22 -0.76
N THR A 741 1.27 19.38 -0.13
CA THR A 741 0.57 20.66 -0.34
C THR A 741 -0.94 20.61 -0.04
N SER A 742 -1.59 21.77 -0.01
CA SER A 742 -3.07 21.85 0.03
C SER A 742 -3.67 22.24 -1.32
N GLY A 743 -2.92 22.07 -2.42
CA GLY A 743 -3.25 22.62 -3.73
C GLY A 743 -3.61 24.11 -3.65
N GLY A 744 -4.61 24.53 -4.43
CA GLY A 744 -5.17 25.89 -4.44
C GLY A 744 -6.33 26.12 -3.45
N SER A 745 -6.40 25.41 -2.33
CA SER A 745 -7.45 25.58 -1.32
C SER A 745 -7.52 27.04 -0.81
N PRO A 746 -8.71 27.68 -0.82
CA PRO A 746 -8.84 29.09 -0.47
C PRO A 746 -8.36 29.38 0.95
N GLY A 747 -7.53 30.41 1.11
CA GLY A 747 -7.02 30.85 2.42
C GLY A 747 -5.93 29.95 3.04
N LEU A 748 -5.48 28.91 2.34
CA LEU A 748 -4.29 28.13 2.70
C LEU A 748 -3.06 28.59 1.90
N PRO A 749 -1.82 28.26 2.33
CA PRO A 749 -0.61 28.62 1.61
C PRO A 749 -0.60 28.09 0.18
N THR A 750 0.11 28.78 -0.71
CA THR A 750 0.25 28.35 -2.11
C THR A 750 1.05 27.04 -2.22
N VAL A 751 0.86 26.34 -3.34
CA VAL A 751 1.65 25.16 -3.71
C VAL A 751 3.15 25.44 -3.65
N GLU A 752 3.60 26.57 -4.22
CA GLU A 752 5.01 26.97 -4.16
C GLU A 752 5.52 27.15 -2.73
N THR A 753 4.68 27.73 -1.86
CA THR A 753 5.04 27.97 -0.46
C THR A 753 5.26 26.66 0.28
N TYR A 754 4.30 25.73 0.17
CA TYR A 754 4.40 24.39 0.76
C TYR A 754 5.64 23.64 0.31
N ILE A 755 5.85 23.54 -1.01
CA ILE A 755 6.99 22.80 -1.58
C ILE A 755 8.31 23.41 -1.11
N ALA A 756 8.46 24.74 -1.17
CA ALA A 756 9.71 25.39 -0.83
C ALA A 756 10.06 25.33 0.67
N ILE A 757 9.05 25.33 1.56
CA ILE A 757 9.25 25.10 3.01
C ILE A 757 9.65 23.64 3.26
N GLY A 758 9.00 22.69 2.60
CA GLY A 758 9.34 21.27 2.67
C GLY A 758 10.76 20.97 2.20
N ASP A 759 11.19 21.61 1.11
CA ASP A 759 12.55 21.49 0.56
C ASP A 759 13.60 22.09 1.50
N GLU A 760 13.36 23.29 2.05
CA GLU A 760 14.23 23.92 3.05
C GLU A 760 14.39 23.02 4.28
N GLY A 761 13.29 22.48 4.82
CA GLY A 761 13.32 21.52 5.93
C GLY A 761 14.12 20.25 5.60
N THR A 762 13.97 19.71 4.39
CA THR A 762 14.73 18.55 3.92
C THR A 762 16.24 18.83 3.89
N GLY A 763 16.62 20.02 3.40
CA GLY A 763 18.02 20.48 3.42
C GLY A 763 18.55 20.67 4.84
N MET A 764 17.78 21.33 5.71
CA MET A 764 18.12 21.54 7.12
C MET A 764 18.38 20.22 7.85
N LEU A 765 17.56 19.19 7.61
CA LEU A 765 17.72 17.85 8.19
C LEU A 765 19.11 17.28 7.87
N VAL A 766 19.49 17.24 6.59
CA VAL A 766 20.77 16.66 6.16
C VAL A 766 21.94 17.50 6.65
N GLU A 767 21.84 18.83 6.61
CA GLU A 767 22.89 19.72 7.13
C GLU A 767 23.09 19.49 8.63
N ALA A 768 22.01 19.47 9.42
CA ALA A 768 22.08 19.29 10.87
C ALA A 768 22.78 17.97 11.24
N LEU A 769 22.39 16.87 10.58
CA LEU A 769 23.00 15.56 10.78
C LEU A 769 24.48 15.57 10.36
N SER A 770 24.83 16.25 9.25
CA SER A 770 26.21 16.35 8.79
C SER A 770 27.14 17.19 9.67
N LYS A 771 26.54 18.07 10.49
CA LYS A 771 27.20 18.89 11.51
C LYS A 771 26.96 18.37 12.94
N SER A 772 26.67 17.07 13.07
CA SER A 772 26.48 16.39 14.35
C SER A 772 27.65 15.44 14.64
N PRO A 773 27.95 15.13 15.92
CA PRO A 773 28.99 14.16 16.27
C PRO A 773 28.73 12.75 15.72
N SER A 774 27.47 12.41 15.43
CA SER A 774 27.10 11.12 14.84
C SER A 774 27.22 11.06 13.32
N TRP A 775 27.61 12.13 12.62
CA TRP A 775 27.68 12.11 11.14
C TRP A 775 28.52 10.95 10.61
N SER A 776 29.68 10.69 11.23
CA SER A 776 30.59 9.60 10.87
C SER A 776 29.97 8.20 10.84
N GLU A 777 28.82 8.02 11.49
CA GLU A 777 28.08 6.76 11.61
C GLU A 777 26.62 6.84 11.15
N THR A 778 26.24 7.90 10.43
CA THR A 778 24.86 8.15 10.01
C THR A 778 24.64 7.82 8.53
N LEU A 779 23.53 7.13 8.25
CA LEU A 779 22.89 7.04 6.94
C LEU A 779 21.56 7.80 6.98
N VAL A 780 21.33 8.68 6.01
CA VAL A 780 20.04 9.33 5.78
C VAL A 780 19.44 8.75 4.51
N VAL A 781 18.19 8.29 4.61
CA VAL A 781 17.38 7.78 3.50
C VAL A 781 16.18 8.70 3.33
N ILE A 782 16.03 9.31 2.16
CA ILE A 782 14.94 10.24 1.84
C ILE A 782 14.17 9.67 0.65
N THR A 783 12.89 9.39 0.83
CA THR A 783 11.99 8.86 -0.21
C THR A 783 10.60 9.47 -0.10
N MET A 784 9.80 9.33 -1.15
CA MET A 784 8.35 9.49 -1.02
C MET A 784 7.71 8.20 -0.52
N ASP A 785 6.54 8.31 0.09
CA ASP A 785 5.65 7.19 0.41
C ASP A 785 5.02 6.58 -0.85
N ASP A 786 4.52 7.42 -1.75
CA ASP A 786 3.88 7.07 -3.01
C ASP A 786 4.21 8.08 -4.15
N PRO A 787 3.99 7.72 -5.42
CA PRO A 787 4.29 8.57 -6.56
C PRO A 787 3.16 9.56 -6.88
N GLN A 788 1.98 9.34 -6.31
CA GLN A 788 0.70 9.96 -6.61
C GLN A 788 0.36 9.94 -8.11
N ASP A 789 0.06 11.12 -8.66
CA ASP A 789 -0.56 11.36 -9.95
C ASP A 789 0.45 12.06 -10.89
N GLY A 790 1.74 12.00 -10.56
CA GLY A 790 2.82 12.57 -11.37
C GLY A 790 3.08 11.77 -12.64
N GLY A 791 3.75 12.42 -13.60
CA GLY A 791 4.15 11.78 -14.85
C GLY A 791 5.48 11.09 -14.65
N ASP A 792 5.66 9.92 -15.24
CA ASP A 792 6.95 9.25 -15.28
C ASP A 792 7.07 8.44 -16.57
N HIS A 793 8.20 8.58 -17.26
CA HIS A 793 8.40 7.96 -18.57
C HIS A 793 8.73 6.46 -18.49
N VAL A 794 9.07 5.94 -17.31
CA VAL A 794 9.37 4.51 -17.08
C VAL A 794 8.17 3.81 -16.48
N ASP A 795 7.72 4.28 -15.32
CA ASP A 795 6.59 3.70 -14.60
C ASP A 795 5.94 4.73 -13.68
N ALA A 796 4.62 4.73 -13.63
CA ALA A 796 3.86 5.51 -12.66
C ALA A 796 4.29 5.27 -11.20
N HIS A 797 4.85 4.11 -10.87
CA HIS A 797 5.35 3.76 -9.53
C HIS A 797 6.74 4.33 -9.18
N ARG A 798 7.46 4.89 -10.15
CA ARG A 798 8.84 5.32 -9.94
C ARG A 798 8.87 6.62 -9.14
N THR A 799 9.61 6.65 -8.05
CA THR A 799 9.58 7.76 -7.09
C THR A 799 11.00 8.20 -6.66
N PRO A 800 11.22 9.45 -6.20
CA PRO A 800 12.50 9.91 -5.70
C PRO A 800 13.03 9.06 -4.54
N LEU A 801 14.30 8.64 -4.64
CA LEU A 801 15.09 8.13 -3.52
C LEU A 801 16.47 8.75 -3.54
N ALA A 802 16.93 9.24 -2.39
CA ALA A 802 18.29 9.68 -2.18
C ALA A 802 18.86 9.13 -0.87
N PHE A 803 20.13 8.71 -0.92
CA PHE A 803 20.92 8.40 0.27
C PHE A 803 21.93 9.50 0.53
N ALA A 804 22.15 9.86 1.79
CA ALA A 804 23.19 10.78 2.22
C ALA A 804 23.93 10.24 3.45
N GLY A 805 25.24 10.46 3.52
CA GLY A 805 26.07 9.93 4.61
C GLY A 805 27.54 9.89 4.20
N PRO A 806 28.49 9.75 5.14
CA PRO A 806 29.90 9.65 4.80
C PRO A 806 30.24 8.41 3.98
N TRP A 807 29.50 7.32 4.21
CA TRP A 807 29.73 6.03 3.58
C TRP A 807 28.95 5.85 2.26
N VAL A 808 28.22 6.88 1.85
CA VAL A 808 27.45 6.92 0.60
C VAL A 808 28.33 7.54 -0.48
N LYS A 809 28.30 6.98 -1.69
CA LYS A 809 29.03 7.54 -2.83
C LYS A 809 28.50 8.95 -3.15
N ARG A 810 29.43 9.86 -3.45
CA ARG A 810 29.10 11.22 -3.89
C ARG A 810 28.92 11.31 -5.40
N GLY A 811 27.95 12.10 -5.84
CA GLY A 811 27.63 12.33 -7.26
C GLY A 811 27.34 11.06 -8.04
N TYR A 812 26.75 10.06 -7.39
CA TYR A 812 26.52 8.74 -7.98
C TYR A 812 25.04 8.53 -8.30
N VAL A 813 24.77 7.99 -9.48
CA VAL A 813 23.41 7.58 -9.88
C VAL A 813 23.35 6.07 -9.86
N SER A 814 22.63 5.50 -8.90
CA SER A 814 22.39 4.07 -8.86
C SER A 814 21.40 3.67 -9.96
N LYS A 815 21.73 2.56 -10.64
CA LYS A 815 20.96 2.00 -11.75
C LYS A 815 20.25 0.69 -11.40
N GLY A 816 20.47 0.18 -10.19
CA GLY A 816 19.86 -1.08 -9.75
C GLY A 816 18.36 -0.91 -9.54
N HIS A 817 17.60 -1.96 -9.85
CA HIS A 817 16.18 -2.03 -9.57
C HIS A 817 15.96 -2.26 -8.08
N TYR A 818 15.38 -1.27 -7.42
CA TYR A 818 15.09 -1.31 -5.99
C TYR A 818 13.68 -0.81 -5.71
N ASP A 819 13.18 -1.17 -4.54
CA ASP A 819 11.87 -0.78 -4.05
C ASP A 819 11.89 -0.55 -2.53
N THR A 820 10.76 -0.18 -1.94
CA THR A 820 10.63 0.02 -0.49
C THR A 820 11.12 -1.19 0.32
N THR A 821 10.95 -2.42 -0.19
CA THR A 821 11.38 -3.65 0.49
C THR A 821 12.90 -3.83 0.48
N SER A 822 13.58 -3.31 -0.55
CA SER A 822 15.04 -3.22 -0.63
C SER A 822 15.62 -2.30 0.46
N ILE A 823 14.88 -1.26 0.87
CA ILE A 823 15.25 -0.37 1.98
C ILE A 823 15.12 -1.08 3.33
N HIS A 824 14.03 -1.83 3.54
CA HIS A 824 13.87 -2.65 4.74
C HIS A 824 14.95 -3.73 4.84
N LYS A 825 15.33 -4.33 3.70
CA LYS A 825 16.43 -5.29 3.65
C LYS A 825 17.76 -4.65 4.05
N LEU A 826 18.03 -3.43 3.57
CA LEU A 826 19.20 -2.67 3.98
C LEU A 826 19.23 -2.45 5.50
N PHE A 827 18.11 -2.13 6.14
CA PHE A 827 18.05 -1.98 7.61
C PHE A 827 18.40 -3.29 8.33
N ALA A 828 17.91 -4.44 7.84
CA ALA A 828 18.26 -5.75 8.40
C ALA A 828 19.77 -6.01 8.36
N HIS A 829 20.43 -5.62 7.26
CA HIS A 829 21.89 -5.72 7.13
C HIS A 829 22.63 -4.74 8.04
N ILE A 830 22.20 -3.47 8.10
CA ILE A 830 22.87 -2.45 8.94
C ILE A 830 22.81 -2.82 10.42
N PHE A 831 21.67 -3.31 10.90
CA PHE A 831 21.50 -3.67 12.32
C PHE A 831 21.85 -5.13 12.64
N GLY A 832 22.12 -5.96 11.63
CA GLY A 832 22.47 -7.38 11.82
C GLY A 832 21.35 -8.20 12.43
N ILE A 833 20.12 -8.01 11.93
CA ILE A 833 18.89 -8.60 12.46
C ILE A 833 18.17 -9.45 11.41
N ALA A 834 17.30 -10.37 11.85
CA ALA A 834 16.53 -11.22 10.94
C ALA A 834 15.57 -10.39 10.06
N TYR A 835 15.33 -10.84 8.83
CA TYR A 835 14.32 -10.22 7.95
C TYR A 835 12.92 -10.36 8.58
N PRO A 836 12.07 -9.32 8.49
CA PRO A 836 10.75 -9.35 9.11
C PRO A 836 9.79 -10.30 8.37
N ASN A 837 9.99 -10.47 7.06
CA ASN A 837 9.18 -11.30 6.19
C ASN A 837 9.95 -11.71 4.92
N GLU A 838 9.35 -12.56 4.10
CA GLU A 838 9.99 -13.14 2.92
C GLU A 838 10.09 -12.18 1.73
N ILE A 839 9.18 -11.19 1.64
CA ILE A 839 9.25 -10.16 0.60
C ILE A 839 10.54 -9.36 0.79
N VAL A 840 10.81 -8.90 2.02
CA VAL A 840 12.06 -8.23 2.39
C VAL A 840 13.27 -9.15 2.21
N ALA A 841 13.18 -10.43 2.57
CA ALA A 841 14.28 -11.37 2.42
C ALA A 841 14.71 -11.54 0.95
N ARG A 842 13.75 -11.49 0.01
CA ARG A 842 13.98 -11.66 -1.43
C ARG A 842 14.36 -10.39 -2.17
N ALA A 843 14.20 -9.22 -1.56
CA ALA A 843 14.51 -7.94 -2.18
C ALA A 843 15.98 -7.80 -2.60
N SER A 844 16.26 -6.88 -3.53
CA SER A 844 17.62 -6.50 -3.90
C SER A 844 18.27 -5.70 -2.76
N LEU A 845 19.61 -5.72 -2.66
CA LEU A 845 20.35 -4.92 -1.67
C LEU A 845 21.11 -3.79 -2.38
N PRO A 846 20.89 -2.50 -2.03
CA PRO A 846 21.48 -1.35 -2.73
C PRO A 846 22.94 -1.09 -2.34
N LEU A 847 23.80 -2.11 -2.50
CA LEU A 847 25.22 -2.04 -2.16
C LEU A 847 26.00 -1.03 -3.01
N ASP A 848 25.56 -0.79 -4.25
CA ASP A 848 26.27 0.07 -5.19
C ASP A 848 26.25 1.55 -4.79
N ALA A 849 25.32 1.96 -3.91
CA ALA A 849 25.26 3.30 -3.33
C ALA A 849 26.37 3.58 -2.31
N PHE A 850 27.10 2.56 -1.85
CA PHE A 850 28.04 2.68 -0.74
C PHE A 850 29.51 2.59 -1.18
N THR A 851 30.39 3.14 -0.34
CA THR A 851 31.85 3.10 -0.49
C THR A 851 32.49 2.69 0.84
N SER A 852 33.64 2.02 0.79
CA SER A 852 34.46 1.69 1.98
C SER A 852 35.39 2.83 2.41
N THR A 853 35.40 3.94 1.67
CA THR A 853 36.17 5.15 2.03
C THR A 853 35.18 6.26 2.39
N PRO A 854 35.15 6.73 3.66
CA PRO A 854 34.18 7.71 4.08
C PRO A 854 34.53 9.12 3.59
N ASP A 855 33.51 9.96 3.39
CA ASP A 855 33.68 11.40 3.15
C ASP A 855 32.84 12.20 4.16
N TYR A 856 33.52 12.71 5.18
CA TYR A 856 32.90 13.47 6.27
C TYR A 856 32.53 14.91 5.91
N SER A 857 32.69 15.36 4.67
CA SER A 857 32.37 16.74 4.28
C SER A 857 30.91 17.07 4.58
N PRO A 858 30.62 18.21 5.23
CA PRO A 858 29.27 18.56 5.61
C PRO A 858 28.42 18.87 4.38
N PHE A 859 27.11 18.68 4.52
CA PHE A 859 26.13 19.22 3.60
C PHE A 859 25.70 20.61 4.08
N ILE A 860 25.53 21.54 3.15
CA ILE A 860 25.04 22.90 3.45
C ILE A 860 23.79 23.13 2.62
N HIS A 861 22.66 23.37 3.28
CA HIS A 861 21.40 23.67 2.61
C HIS A 861 21.43 25.09 2.03
N ASP A 862 20.67 25.28 0.96
CA ASP A 862 20.35 26.60 0.43
C ASP A 862 19.08 27.10 1.11
N LYS A 863 19.09 28.35 1.56
CA LYS A 863 17.91 28.99 2.14
C LYS A 863 16.82 29.15 1.10
N ARG A 864 15.57 29.09 1.54
CA ARG A 864 14.42 29.34 0.66
C ARG A 864 14.50 30.74 0.04
N THR A 865 14.32 30.81 -1.28
CA THR A 865 14.18 32.08 -2.01
C THR A 865 12.74 32.38 -2.43
N GLN A 866 11.86 31.38 -2.39
CA GLN A 866 10.45 31.50 -2.75
C GLN A 866 9.71 32.39 -1.72
N PRO A 867 9.05 33.47 -2.16
CA PRO A 867 8.20 34.29 -1.29
C PRO A 867 7.02 33.50 -0.75
N LEU A 868 6.70 33.72 0.52
CA LEU A 868 5.51 33.15 1.17
C LEU A 868 4.26 33.80 0.58
N ALA A 869 3.28 32.98 0.21
CA ALA A 869 2.02 33.44 -0.35
C ALA A 869 0.87 32.51 0.04
N CYS A 870 -0.35 33.05 -0.06
CA CYS A 870 -1.58 32.32 0.23
C CYS A 870 -2.58 32.43 -0.91
N ASN A 871 -3.38 31.37 -1.08
CA ASN A 871 -4.47 31.34 -2.03
C ASN A 871 -5.55 32.35 -1.66
N ALA A 872 -6.15 33.00 -2.67
CA ALA A 872 -7.21 33.99 -2.47
C ALA A 872 -8.42 33.40 -1.72
N LYS A 873 -8.91 34.11 -0.69
CA LYS A 873 -10.03 33.65 0.15
C LYS A 873 -11.40 33.72 -0.53
N ASP A 874 -11.56 34.58 -1.53
CA ASP A 874 -12.86 34.85 -2.15
C ASP A 874 -13.30 33.80 -3.18
N GLY A 875 -12.44 32.81 -3.46
CA GLY A 875 -12.76 31.67 -4.31
C GLY A 875 -12.98 32.00 -5.79
N LYS A 876 -12.73 33.24 -6.23
CA LYS A 876 -13.12 33.73 -7.56
C LYS A 876 -12.13 33.41 -8.68
N ALA A 877 -10.88 33.07 -8.35
CA ALA A 877 -9.96 32.55 -9.37
C ALA A 877 -10.50 31.23 -9.92
N ALA A 878 -10.44 31.02 -11.23
CA ALA A 878 -11.06 29.87 -11.91
C ALA A 878 -10.58 28.52 -11.33
N THR A 879 -9.32 28.46 -10.88
CA THR A 879 -8.71 27.33 -10.18
C THR A 879 -9.31 27.14 -8.78
N THR A 880 -9.43 28.20 -7.98
CA THR A 880 -10.02 28.17 -6.62
C THR A 880 -11.52 27.84 -6.62
N ALA A 881 -12.27 28.25 -7.65
CA ALA A 881 -13.69 27.91 -7.82
C ALA A 881 -13.94 26.43 -8.17
N LYS A 882 -12.99 25.77 -8.86
CA LYS A 882 -13.02 24.31 -9.09
C LYS A 882 -12.73 23.55 -7.79
N MET A 883 -11.83 24.07 -6.95
CA MET A 883 -11.32 23.42 -5.74
C MET A 883 -12.20 23.54 -4.51
N SER A 884 -13.05 24.57 -4.40
CA SER A 884 -14.03 24.71 -3.30
C SER A 884 -15.06 23.58 -3.22
N ARG A 885 -15.00 22.62 -4.15
CA ARG A 885 -15.85 21.43 -4.23
C ARG A 885 -15.22 20.19 -3.58
N TRP A 886 -13.94 20.21 -3.21
CA TRP A 886 -13.17 19.04 -2.75
C TRP A 886 -12.78 19.16 -1.27
N ASP A 887 -12.74 18.04 -0.55
CA ASP A 887 -12.39 17.98 0.88
C ASP A 887 -10.91 17.62 1.05
N LEU A 888 -10.08 18.59 1.43
CA LEU A 888 -8.64 18.40 1.68
C LEU A 888 -8.30 18.21 3.17
N SER A 889 -9.30 18.02 4.03
CA SER A 889 -9.08 17.82 5.48
C SER A 889 -8.60 16.41 5.85
N GLN A 890 -8.41 15.54 4.85
CA GLN A 890 -7.86 14.20 4.96
C GLN A 890 -6.82 13.99 3.85
N PRO A 891 -5.71 13.27 4.11
CA PRO A 891 -4.80 12.80 3.05
C PRO A 891 -5.60 12.07 1.95
N ASP A 892 -5.21 12.27 0.69
CA ASP A 892 -5.71 11.54 -0.48
C ASP A 892 -7.18 11.72 -0.88
N GLN A 893 -7.96 12.65 -0.31
CA GLN A 893 -9.31 12.97 -0.82
C GLN A 893 -9.34 13.93 -2.02
N ALA A 894 -8.24 13.97 -2.78
CA ALA A 894 -8.01 14.91 -3.88
C ALA A 894 -7.48 14.20 -5.14
N PRO A 895 -8.27 13.31 -5.79
CA PRO A 895 -7.84 12.67 -7.03
C PRO A 895 -7.44 13.75 -8.06
N GLY A 896 -6.23 13.64 -8.63
CA GLY A 896 -5.67 14.64 -9.54
C GLY A 896 -4.88 15.76 -8.86
N LEU A 897 -4.37 15.57 -7.63
CA LEU A 897 -3.58 16.59 -6.92
C LEU A 897 -2.33 17.02 -7.70
N SER A 898 -1.57 16.09 -8.28
CA SER A 898 -0.40 16.44 -9.11
C SER A 898 -0.79 17.26 -10.36
N ALA A 899 -1.92 16.95 -10.99
CA ALA A 899 -2.45 17.72 -12.11
C ALA A 899 -2.87 19.14 -11.69
N GLN A 900 -3.47 19.29 -10.51
CA GLN A 900 -3.82 20.59 -9.95
C GLN A 900 -2.56 21.41 -9.61
N ILE A 901 -1.59 20.77 -8.96
CA ILE A 901 -0.28 21.36 -8.67
C ILE A 901 0.32 21.86 -9.99
N TRP A 902 0.29 21.05 -11.05
CA TRP A 902 0.74 21.48 -12.37
C TRP A 902 -0.01 22.71 -12.87
N GLU A 903 -1.35 22.68 -12.96
CA GLU A 903 -2.14 23.82 -13.45
C GLU A 903 -1.84 25.10 -12.65
N ILE A 904 -1.71 24.99 -11.31
CA ILE A 904 -1.36 26.13 -10.44
C ILE A 904 0.02 26.67 -10.77
N LEU A 905 1.00 25.79 -10.97
CA LEU A 905 2.38 26.17 -11.30
C LEU A 905 2.53 26.70 -12.74
N HIS A 906 1.49 26.60 -13.57
CA HIS A 906 1.55 26.99 -14.99
C HIS A 906 0.41 27.94 -15.40
N ASP A 907 -0.09 28.76 -14.47
CA ASP A 907 -1.12 29.78 -14.74
C ASP A 907 -2.40 29.22 -15.40
N GLY A 908 -2.77 27.99 -15.03
CA GLY A 908 -3.93 27.27 -15.57
C GLY A 908 -3.69 26.58 -16.91
N ALA A 909 -2.46 26.59 -17.43
CA ALA A 909 -2.12 25.81 -18.61
C ALA A 909 -2.23 24.31 -18.29
N PRO A 910 -2.89 23.51 -19.16
CA PRO A 910 -2.91 22.09 -18.98
C PRO A 910 -1.49 21.52 -19.12
N PRO A 911 -1.22 20.38 -18.49
CA PRO A 911 -0.01 19.62 -18.72
C PRO A 911 0.20 19.33 -20.21
N PRO A 912 1.46 19.30 -20.69
CA PRO A 912 1.75 18.98 -22.09
C PRO A 912 1.22 17.59 -22.43
N ALA A 913 0.49 17.45 -23.54
CA ALA A 913 0.04 16.15 -24.03
C ALA A 913 1.26 15.27 -24.34
N GLY A 914 1.39 14.17 -23.62
CA GLY A 914 2.39 13.14 -23.79
C GLY A 914 1.95 12.12 -24.82
N TYR A 915 2.93 11.67 -25.61
CA TYR A 915 2.86 10.63 -26.65
C TYR A 915 1.70 9.63 -26.49
N GLY A 916 0.71 9.63 -27.40
CA GLY A 916 -0.28 8.56 -27.41
C GLY A 916 -1.51 8.66 -28.31
N ASP A 917 -1.96 9.84 -28.76
CA ASP A 917 -3.08 9.96 -29.72
C ASP A 917 -2.55 10.48 -31.06
N ASP A 918 -1.83 9.62 -31.77
CA ASP A 918 -1.62 9.70 -33.22
C ASP A 918 -2.40 8.56 -33.92
N ASP A 919 -3.51 8.12 -33.30
CA ASP A 919 -4.56 7.43 -34.03
C ASP A 919 -5.31 8.49 -34.84
N GLY A 920 -4.83 8.70 -36.07
CA GLY A 920 -5.56 9.44 -37.07
C GLY A 920 -6.90 8.78 -37.33
N ASP A 921 -7.95 9.31 -36.71
CA ASP A 921 -9.33 9.21 -37.17
C ASP A 921 -9.94 10.61 -37.08
N ASP A 922 -9.81 11.33 -38.20
CA ASP A 922 -10.67 12.43 -38.64
C ASP A 922 -11.55 11.92 -39.79
#